data_AF-A0A8H7SI15-F1
#
_entry.id   AF-A0A8H7SI15-F1
#
_cell.length_a   1.000
_cell.length_b   1.000
_cell.length_c   1.000
_cell.angle_alpha   90.00
_cell.angle_beta   90.00
_cell.angle_gamma   90.00
#
_symmetry.space_group_name_H-M   'P 1'
#
loop_
_entity.id
_entity.type
_entity.pdbx_description
1 polymer ?
#
loop_
_entity_poly.entity_id
_entity_poly.type
_entity_poly.pdbx_seq_one_letter_code
_entity_poly.pdbx_strand_id
1 'polypeptide(L)'
;MNTIQQLNSTNRAIYGAATITLNNTIYVYGGFYNVAPWDKEALWTLSNSIDVLHQITTDPFASPAVIYHSLQSIDNKTMYSFGGHLTATDILNPPPKNKTESIRYYRFNFDQSSWTPLQKKNISVPAPLERFWHTTTQFDHLIYLYGGINITSNGFMDFWRYNPLFDTWVNLNQQQPARCGHTSTMTDDGRMIVLGGFDCTNSLFLSPKDKILYTLSTASIFNSQTTQWYDQPLTGNIPNTRTFHTAIKSNNMSIIICGGQDHKMEPFQRYMSDNQMTALLNLKTWQWVIPVSSIYQPFPSSFSISMLVNDTKMVYGLGLNSHTVYDAFYIFDIKQMNWVPNTMMPVIDAPYHSKLIEGHTTVSLNTMIALSVLSTLFVLFLVICWVLRRYRFRVMTSMKKTVWNPRAGEPLWAEISRLLFRFSFLTVFIIISTVLILQVQNSPIIYQTHRHESSEMMTPHIRFCFDGWLDQPSPVLQCTTDFGESCNQYLINITQQVNSHLDYHGTKLDCYLFSGGDDVKLGQNRLTSNGRLIQFYYYGMPSNKSVLYVEFYHPWHDPNIPVYYNNISSDEAYFDGWYDTNEHEKFVSSEKINLKTKNIYILDPTKSSQIGYKFERIERMDPTIWNYIGFKAQRDVLHKVETIKHQVEDIPLQDTFLGSLDVFATEKDIVVMREQRAFTVIHGIGIIGGIFGLMIGFQTNLFGYRPRSPWGIVHRWSIGLTRKSLLNGLRTRFSNHQVHIPMVQPVHRRFLEKDITDEIVTDESEEERMIRLEERLHVFEFLFQAYYIDDEIFRTLNGGTFNRHKKDAVTY
;
A
#
# COMPACT_ATOMS: atom_id res chain seq x y z
N MET A 1 -14.18 -11.54 -5.47
CA MET A 1 -14.41 -12.48 -6.60
C MET A 1 -15.18 -11.72 -7.67
N ASN A 2 -14.85 -11.92 -8.96
CA ASN A 2 -15.39 -11.27 -10.17
C ASN A 2 -14.85 -9.87 -10.58
N THR A 3 -13.53 -9.74 -10.76
CA THR A 3 -12.95 -8.62 -11.54
C THR A 3 -12.06 -9.09 -12.71
N ILE A 4 -12.12 -10.37 -13.07
CA ILE A 4 -11.42 -10.88 -14.24
C ILE A 4 -12.45 -10.97 -15.37
N GLN A 5 -12.44 -9.95 -16.22
CA GLN A 5 -13.32 -9.82 -17.36
C GLN A 5 -12.72 -10.56 -18.55
N GLN A 6 -12.85 -11.88 -18.51
CA GLN A 6 -12.45 -12.76 -19.60
C GLN A 6 -13.72 -13.28 -20.26
N LEU A 7 -13.90 -12.97 -21.54
CA LEU A 7 -14.79 -13.74 -22.40
C LEU A 7 -14.06 -15.04 -22.74
N ASN A 8 -14.27 -16.09 -21.94
CA ASN A 8 -13.70 -17.41 -22.23
C ASN A 8 -14.34 -17.91 -23.52
N SER A 9 -13.55 -18.00 -24.59
CA SER A 9 -14.12 -18.12 -25.92
C SER A 9 -14.37 -19.56 -26.38
N THR A 10 -13.53 -20.51 -25.97
CA THR A 10 -13.47 -21.86 -26.58
C THR A 10 -13.24 -22.99 -25.57
N ASN A 11 -13.01 -22.68 -24.28
CA ASN A 11 -12.39 -23.59 -23.30
C ASN A 11 -11.05 -24.19 -23.81
N ARG A 12 -10.45 -23.60 -24.85
CA ARG A 12 -9.23 -24.06 -25.51
C ARG A 12 -8.35 -22.86 -25.84
N ALA A 13 -7.24 -22.72 -25.14
CA ALA A 13 -6.29 -21.67 -25.43
C ALA A 13 -5.66 -21.85 -26.83
N ILE A 14 -5.61 -20.77 -27.61
CA ILE A 14 -5.15 -20.77 -29.02
C ILE A 14 -4.11 -19.67 -29.17
N TYR A 15 -3.05 -19.92 -29.95
CA TYR A 15 -2.12 -18.87 -30.40
C TYR A 15 -1.66 -19.11 -31.83
N GLY A 16 -1.20 -18.05 -32.49
CA GLY A 16 -0.71 -18.14 -33.87
C GLY A 16 -1.79 -18.45 -34.90
N ALA A 17 -3.06 -18.22 -34.56
CA ALA A 17 -4.18 -18.24 -35.49
C ALA A 17 -4.20 -16.96 -36.33
N ALA A 18 -4.92 -16.98 -37.45
CA ALA A 18 -5.22 -15.77 -38.20
C ALA A 18 -6.72 -15.49 -38.20
N THR A 19 -7.07 -14.23 -38.49
CA THR A 19 -8.46 -13.77 -38.46
C THR A 19 -8.80 -12.93 -39.67
N ILE A 20 -10.08 -12.96 -40.03
CA ILE A 20 -10.64 -12.12 -41.07
C ILE A 20 -12.09 -11.78 -40.73
N THR A 21 -12.56 -10.59 -41.13
CA THR A 21 -13.95 -10.17 -40.95
C THR A 21 -14.65 -10.11 -42.30
N LEU A 22 -15.77 -10.83 -42.45
CA LEU A 22 -16.59 -10.88 -43.67
C LEU A 22 -18.06 -10.71 -43.29
N ASN A 23 -18.78 -9.78 -43.93
CA ASN A 23 -20.19 -9.48 -43.62
C ASN A 23 -20.46 -9.28 -42.12
N ASN A 24 -19.60 -8.52 -41.44
CA ASN A 24 -19.65 -8.30 -39.99
C ASN A 24 -19.47 -9.58 -39.14
N THR A 25 -19.21 -10.74 -39.74
CA THR A 25 -18.89 -11.98 -39.02
C THR A 25 -17.38 -12.16 -38.99
N ILE A 26 -16.84 -12.47 -37.82
CA ILE A 26 -15.42 -12.72 -37.65
C ILE A 26 -15.17 -14.21 -37.82
N TYR A 27 -14.13 -14.54 -38.56
CA TYR A 27 -13.62 -15.89 -38.72
C TYR A 27 -12.22 -15.98 -38.11
N VAL A 28 -11.99 -17.02 -37.31
CA VAL A 28 -10.69 -17.35 -36.73
C VAL A 28 -10.31 -18.74 -37.24
N TYR A 29 -9.12 -18.87 -37.82
CA TYR A 29 -8.68 -20.13 -38.43
C TYR A 29 -7.26 -20.50 -38.00
N GLY A 30 -7.03 -21.79 -37.81
CA GLY A 30 -5.74 -22.36 -37.43
C GLY A 30 -5.33 -22.01 -36.01
N GLY A 31 -4.01 -21.97 -35.80
CA GLY A 31 -3.40 -21.80 -34.49
C GLY A 31 -3.08 -23.13 -33.81
N PHE A 32 -2.25 -23.06 -32.77
CA PHE A 32 -1.89 -24.22 -31.96
C PHE A 32 -2.87 -24.39 -30.79
N TYR A 33 -3.26 -25.64 -30.52
CA TYR A 33 -4.10 -26.01 -29.38
C TYR A 33 -3.25 -26.71 -28.33
N ASN A 34 -3.37 -26.29 -27.06
CA ASN A 34 -2.66 -26.93 -25.95
C ASN A 34 -3.30 -28.27 -25.50
N VAL A 35 -4.27 -28.82 -26.27
CA VAL A 35 -4.99 -30.06 -25.95
C VAL A 35 -5.11 -30.92 -27.21
N ALA A 36 -4.65 -32.17 -27.15
CA ALA A 36 -4.77 -33.11 -28.25
C ALA A 36 -6.25 -33.45 -28.56
N PRO A 37 -6.62 -33.75 -29.82
CA PRO A 37 -5.79 -33.74 -31.03
C PRO A 37 -5.49 -32.32 -31.53
N TRP A 38 -4.19 -32.00 -31.63
CA TRP A 38 -3.63 -30.69 -32.04
C TRP A 38 -3.65 -30.49 -33.56
N ASP A 39 -3.97 -31.56 -34.29
CA ASP A 39 -4.00 -31.72 -35.73
C ASP A 39 -5.40 -31.56 -36.35
N LYS A 40 -6.41 -31.19 -35.55
CA LYS A 40 -7.76 -30.97 -36.08
C LYS A 40 -8.00 -29.53 -36.45
N GLU A 41 -8.51 -29.37 -37.67
CA GLU A 41 -9.06 -28.13 -38.19
C GLU A 41 -10.09 -27.54 -37.22
N ALA A 42 -9.98 -26.25 -36.94
CA ALA A 42 -11.12 -25.52 -36.44
C ALA A 42 -11.15 -24.12 -37.05
N LEU A 43 -12.11 -23.95 -37.96
CA LEU A 43 -12.61 -22.65 -38.36
C LEU A 43 -13.67 -22.24 -37.33
N TRP A 44 -13.45 -21.11 -36.67
CA TRP A 44 -14.36 -20.57 -35.68
C TRP A 44 -15.01 -19.30 -36.19
N THR A 45 -16.21 -19.04 -35.70
CA THR A 45 -16.95 -17.80 -35.94
C THR A 45 -17.23 -17.09 -34.64
N LEU A 46 -17.05 -15.77 -34.65
CA LEU A 46 -17.53 -14.89 -33.60
C LEU A 46 -18.63 -14.01 -34.20
N SER A 47 -19.83 -14.13 -33.65
CA SER A 47 -20.96 -13.30 -34.04
C SER A 47 -20.80 -11.87 -33.52
N ASN A 48 -21.63 -10.96 -34.05
CA ASN A 48 -21.66 -9.54 -33.64
C ASN A 48 -21.85 -9.30 -32.13
N SER A 49 -22.37 -10.28 -31.38
CA SER A 49 -22.56 -10.14 -29.94
C SER A 49 -21.29 -10.39 -29.11
N ILE A 50 -20.21 -10.91 -29.73
CA ILE A 50 -18.92 -11.19 -29.06
C ILE A 50 -19.13 -12.03 -27.79
N ASP A 51 -20.00 -13.05 -27.86
CA ASP A 51 -20.33 -13.91 -26.71
C ASP A 51 -19.43 -15.15 -26.67
N VAL A 52 -19.53 -16.04 -27.66
CA VAL A 52 -18.83 -17.33 -27.69
C VAL A 52 -18.34 -17.64 -29.10
N LEU A 53 -17.15 -18.27 -29.23
CA LEU A 53 -16.68 -18.77 -30.51
C LEU A 53 -17.45 -20.04 -30.90
N HIS A 54 -18.08 -20.02 -32.06
CA HIS A 54 -18.78 -21.16 -32.64
C HIS A 54 -17.92 -21.83 -33.70
N GLN A 55 -17.58 -23.11 -33.49
CA GLN A 55 -16.86 -23.88 -34.50
C GLN A 55 -17.76 -24.17 -35.69
N ILE A 56 -17.29 -23.86 -36.90
CA ILE A 56 -17.92 -24.30 -38.14
C ILE A 56 -17.54 -25.76 -38.38
N THR A 57 -18.54 -26.58 -38.70
CA THR A 57 -18.33 -27.96 -39.13
C THR A 57 -17.79 -27.99 -40.55
N THR A 58 -16.56 -28.43 -40.70
CA THR A 58 -15.85 -28.61 -41.98
C THR A 58 -15.41 -30.07 -42.14
N ASP A 59 -15.01 -30.47 -43.34
CA ASP A 59 -14.41 -31.80 -43.55
C ASP A 59 -13.00 -31.85 -42.91
N PRO A 60 -12.80 -32.64 -41.84
CA PRO A 60 -11.54 -32.67 -41.09
C PRO A 60 -10.35 -33.21 -41.89
N PHE A 61 -10.57 -33.80 -43.07
CA PHE A 61 -9.51 -34.32 -43.94
C PHE A 61 -9.23 -33.41 -45.15
N ALA A 62 -10.11 -32.45 -45.45
CA ALA A 62 -9.93 -31.52 -46.57
C ALA A 62 -9.00 -30.34 -46.21
N SER A 63 -8.78 -30.11 -44.91
CA SER A 63 -8.10 -28.93 -44.40
C SER A 63 -6.85 -29.27 -43.58
N PRO A 64 -5.72 -28.58 -43.80
CA PRO A 64 -4.51 -28.82 -43.01
C PRO A 64 -4.58 -28.14 -41.64
N ALA A 65 -3.99 -28.78 -40.62
CA ALA A 65 -3.60 -28.05 -39.41
C ALA A 65 -2.52 -27.00 -39.78
N VAL A 66 -2.80 -25.73 -39.47
CA VAL A 66 -1.95 -24.58 -39.83
C VAL A 66 -1.77 -23.63 -38.66
N ILE A 67 -0.57 -23.09 -38.51
CA ILE A 67 -0.16 -22.13 -37.48
C ILE A 67 0.75 -21.07 -38.12
N TYR A 68 0.65 -19.81 -37.69
CA TYR A 68 1.44 -18.70 -38.24
C TYR A 68 1.22 -18.48 -39.75
N HIS A 69 0.02 -18.84 -40.24
CA HIS A 69 -0.43 -18.56 -41.59
C HIS A 69 -0.99 -17.14 -41.73
N SER A 70 -1.39 -16.77 -42.94
CA SER A 70 -2.18 -15.56 -43.18
C SER A 70 -3.50 -15.86 -43.92
N LEU A 71 -4.54 -15.09 -43.59
CA LEU A 71 -5.87 -15.19 -44.22
C LEU A 71 -6.16 -13.97 -45.08
N GLN A 72 -6.74 -14.19 -46.26
CA GLN A 72 -7.26 -13.13 -47.13
C GLN A 72 -8.58 -13.54 -47.76
N SER A 73 -9.32 -12.55 -48.24
CA SER A 73 -10.56 -12.76 -48.98
C SER A 73 -10.71 -11.67 -50.04
N ILE A 74 -11.39 -12.01 -51.13
CA ILE A 74 -11.64 -11.13 -52.28
C ILE A 74 -13.13 -10.79 -52.40
N ASP A 75 -13.97 -11.67 -51.87
CA ASP A 75 -15.41 -11.59 -51.91
C ASP A 75 -15.99 -12.18 -50.62
N ASN A 76 -17.29 -11.98 -50.39
CA ASN A 76 -17.92 -12.49 -49.16
C ASN A 76 -18.20 -14.01 -49.21
N LYS A 77 -17.66 -14.75 -50.19
CA LYS A 77 -17.94 -16.17 -50.44
C LYS A 77 -16.72 -17.07 -50.32
N THR A 78 -15.53 -16.51 -50.44
CA THR A 78 -14.28 -17.25 -50.49
C THR A 78 -13.27 -16.69 -49.51
N MET A 79 -12.55 -17.59 -48.85
CA MET A 79 -11.45 -17.26 -47.96
C MET A 79 -10.22 -18.06 -48.39
N TYR A 80 -9.06 -17.42 -48.35
CA TYR A 80 -7.78 -17.98 -48.75
C TYR A 80 -6.84 -18.04 -47.56
N SER A 81 -6.20 -19.18 -47.35
CA SER A 81 -5.15 -19.38 -46.36
C SER A 81 -3.82 -19.60 -47.06
N PHE A 82 -2.76 -18.92 -46.60
CA PHE A 82 -1.42 -19.01 -47.16
C PHE A 82 -0.38 -19.41 -46.10
N GLY A 83 0.42 -20.44 -46.41
CA GLY A 83 1.54 -20.92 -45.60
C GLY A 83 1.14 -21.43 -44.21
N GLY A 84 2.10 -21.41 -43.30
CA GLY A 84 1.88 -21.77 -41.89
C GLY A 84 1.76 -23.27 -41.63
N HIS A 85 2.31 -24.13 -42.49
CA HIS A 85 2.24 -25.58 -42.28
C HIS A 85 3.44 -26.09 -41.47
N LEU A 86 3.26 -26.33 -40.17
CA LEU A 86 4.28 -26.88 -39.29
C LEU A 86 3.74 -28.14 -38.61
N THR A 87 4.29 -29.31 -38.94
CA THR A 87 4.03 -30.53 -38.16
C THR A 87 5.04 -30.64 -37.01
N ALA A 88 4.68 -31.25 -35.88
CA ALA A 88 5.64 -31.50 -34.78
C ALA A 88 6.87 -32.31 -35.24
N THR A 89 6.69 -33.16 -36.25
CA THR A 89 7.77 -33.90 -36.91
C THR A 89 8.74 -32.98 -37.66
N ASP A 90 8.26 -31.89 -38.26
CA ASP A 90 9.10 -30.93 -38.98
C ASP A 90 9.99 -30.12 -38.04
N ILE A 91 9.55 -29.87 -36.80
CA ILE A 91 10.35 -29.18 -35.77
C ILE A 91 11.51 -30.06 -35.29
N LEU A 92 11.23 -31.35 -35.04
CA LEU A 92 12.21 -32.31 -34.54
C LEU A 92 13.16 -32.81 -35.63
N ASN A 93 12.68 -32.91 -36.87
CA ASN A 93 13.43 -33.34 -38.04
C ASN A 93 13.20 -32.36 -39.20
N PRO A 94 13.86 -31.18 -39.18
CA PRO A 94 13.71 -30.22 -40.26
C PRO A 94 14.10 -30.87 -41.59
N PRO A 95 13.32 -30.64 -42.67
CA PRO A 95 13.65 -31.18 -43.98
C PRO A 95 15.05 -30.70 -44.40
N PRO A 96 15.81 -31.54 -45.14
CA PRO A 96 17.16 -31.19 -45.57
C PRO A 96 17.15 -29.85 -46.31
N LYS A 97 18.17 -28.99 -46.07
CA LYS A 97 18.29 -27.62 -46.63
C LYS A 97 18.03 -27.53 -48.14
N ASN A 98 18.24 -28.63 -48.86
CA ASN A 98 18.11 -28.72 -50.32
C ASN A 98 16.69 -29.02 -50.82
N LYS A 99 15.72 -29.29 -49.93
CA LYS A 99 14.33 -29.57 -50.29
C LYS A 99 13.46 -28.39 -49.87
N THR A 100 13.34 -27.41 -50.77
CA THR A 100 12.44 -26.27 -50.59
C THR A 100 11.08 -26.62 -51.18
N GLU A 101 10.02 -26.52 -50.38
CA GLU A 101 8.66 -26.76 -50.82
C GLU A 101 8.01 -25.43 -51.23
N SER A 102 7.20 -25.45 -52.28
CA SER A 102 6.35 -24.31 -52.62
C SER A 102 5.35 -24.06 -51.51
N ILE A 103 4.89 -22.80 -51.39
CA ILE A 103 3.91 -22.42 -50.41
C ILE A 103 2.63 -23.25 -50.58
N ARG A 104 2.09 -23.75 -49.47
CA ARG A 104 0.78 -24.37 -49.42
C ARG A 104 -0.27 -23.28 -49.25
N TYR A 105 -1.33 -23.35 -50.04
CA TYR A 105 -2.43 -22.41 -49.96
C TYR A 105 -3.73 -23.09 -50.34
N TYR A 106 -4.78 -22.67 -49.64
CA TYR A 106 -6.08 -23.31 -49.63
C TYR A 106 -7.16 -22.26 -49.81
N ARG A 107 -8.23 -22.64 -50.50
CA ARG A 107 -9.43 -21.83 -50.65
C ARG A 107 -10.59 -22.52 -49.96
N PHE A 108 -11.23 -21.80 -49.04
CA PHE A 108 -12.48 -22.17 -48.41
C PHE A 108 -13.65 -21.53 -49.15
N ASN A 109 -14.71 -22.31 -49.37
CA ASN A 109 -15.97 -21.83 -49.92
C ASN A 109 -17.06 -21.86 -48.84
N PHE A 110 -17.62 -20.70 -48.48
CA PHE A 110 -18.66 -20.61 -47.45
C PHE A 110 -19.97 -21.31 -47.85
N ASP A 111 -20.32 -21.31 -49.14
CA ASP A 111 -21.56 -21.94 -49.64
C ASP A 111 -21.51 -23.48 -49.49
N GLN A 112 -20.32 -24.07 -49.60
CA GLN A 112 -20.09 -25.53 -49.52
C GLN A 112 -19.47 -25.98 -48.18
N SER A 113 -19.02 -25.03 -47.35
CA SER A 113 -18.25 -25.28 -46.13
C SER A 113 -17.07 -26.25 -46.33
N SER A 114 -16.37 -26.11 -47.46
CA SER A 114 -15.31 -27.02 -47.89
C SER A 114 -14.01 -26.30 -48.26
N TRP A 115 -12.88 -26.94 -47.93
CA TRP A 115 -11.55 -26.50 -48.32
C TRP A 115 -11.09 -27.16 -49.61
N THR A 116 -10.43 -26.37 -50.46
CA THR A 116 -9.84 -26.83 -51.72
C THR A 116 -8.36 -26.45 -51.76
N PRO A 117 -7.42 -27.42 -51.87
CA PRO A 117 -6.01 -27.11 -52.04
C PRO A 117 -5.77 -26.56 -53.45
N LEU A 118 -5.09 -25.41 -53.55
CA LEU A 118 -4.79 -24.76 -54.83
C LEU A 118 -3.37 -25.05 -55.32
N GLN A 119 -2.50 -25.58 -54.45
CA GLN A 119 -1.14 -25.93 -54.82
C GLN A 119 -1.09 -27.02 -55.91
N LYS A 120 -0.54 -26.67 -57.09
CA LYS A 120 -0.35 -27.60 -58.21
C LYS A 120 0.94 -28.41 -58.03
N LYS A 121 0.85 -29.74 -58.09
CA LYS A 121 1.99 -30.67 -57.91
C LYS A 121 3.03 -30.66 -59.06
N ASN A 122 2.72 -30.08 -60.21
CA ASN A 122 3.62 -30.03 -61.38
C ASN A 122 4.25 -28.63 -61.54
N ILE A 123 5.57 -28.59 -61.35
CA ILE A 123 6.41 -27.39 -61.27
C ILE A 123 6.70 -26.85 -62.68
N SER A 124 5.87 -25.92 -63.15
CA SER A 124 6.22 -25.04 -64.28
C SER A 124 5.86 -23.57 -64.03
N VAL A 125 5.06 -23.29 -62.99
CA VAL A 125 4.67 -21.93 -62.60
C VAL A 125 5.51 -21.50 -61.39
N PRO A 126 6.23 -20.36 -61.45
CA PRO A 126 6.94 -19.83 -60.30
C PRO A 126 5.98 -19.58 -59.13
N ALA A 127 6.33 -20.06 -57.94
CA ALA A 127 5.54 -19.85 -56.72
C ALA A 127 6.47 -19.52 -55.54
N PRO A 128 6.00 -18.76 -54.54
CA PRO A 128 6.78 -18.53 -53.33
C PRO A 128 7.04 -19.85 -52.61
N LEU A 129 8.13 -19.91 -51.85
CA LEU A 129 8.42 -21.02 -50.95
C LEU A 129 7.54 -20.97 -49.68
N GLU A 130 7.36 -22.14 -49.06
CA GLU A 130 6.66 -22.30 -47.78
C GLU A 130 7.31 -21.42 -46.70
N ARG A 131 6.46 -20.74 -45.91
CA ARG A 131 6.91 -19.69 -44.99
C ARG A 131 5.95 -19.47 -43.84
N PHE A 132 6.53 -18.99 -42.73
CA PHE A 132 5.86 -18.64 -41.48
C PHE A 132 6.13 -17.18 -41.13
N TRP A 133 5.26 -16.58 -40.31
CA TRP A 133 5.39 -15.19 -39.85
C TRP A 133 5.53 -14.16 -40.99
N HIS A 134 5.04 -14.53 -42.16
CA HIS A 134 4.86 -13.65 -43.31
C HIS A 134 3.54 -12.89 -43.14
N THR A 135 3.34 -11.88 -43.96
CA THR A 135 2.05 -11.20 -44.03
C THR A 135 1.50 -11.25 -45.44
N THR A 136 0.18 -11.29 -45.54
CA THR A 136 -0.53 -11.05 -46.80
C THR A 136 -1.45 -9.85 -46.65
N THR A 137 -1.69 -9.15 -47.75
CA THR A 137 -2.70 -8.09 -47.83
C THR A 137 -3.39 -8.09 -49.18
N GLN A 138 -4.62 -7.60 -49.26
CA GLN A 138 -5.41 -7.58 -50.48
C GLN A 138 -5.62 -6.15 -50.97
N PHE A 139 -5.45 -5.93 -52.28
CA PHE A 139 -5.83 -4.70 -52.99
C PHE A 139 -6.24 -5.04 -54.43
N ASP A 140 -7.32 -4.44 -54.93
CA ASP A 140 -7.79 -4.61 -56.31
C ASP A 140 -7.81 -6.07 -56.80
N HIS A 141 -8.49 -6.94 -56.03
CA HIS A 141 -8.58 -8.40 -56.27
C HIS A 141 -7.24 -9.17 -56.32
N LEU A 142 -6.13 -8.54 -55.96
CA LEU A 142 -4.79 -9.13 -55.92
C LEU A 142 -4.35 -9.28 -54.47
N ILE A 143 -3.59 -10.34 -54.18
CA ILE A 143 -3.05 -10.60 -52.85
C ILE A 143 -1.54 -10.44 -52.90
N TYR A 144 -0.99 -9.60 -52.03
CA TYR A 144 0.44 -9.35 -51.90
C TYR A 144 0.97 -10.17 -50.72
N LEU A 145 2.11 -10.84 -50.90
CA LEU A 145 2.78 -11.66 -49.89
C LEU A 145 4.19 -11.12 -49.67
N TYR A 146 4.54 -10.86 -48.41
CA TYR A 146 5.83 -10.29 -48.04
C TYR A 146 6.44 -10.94 -46.79
N GLY A 147 7.76 -11.12 -46.85
CA GLY A 147 8.61 -11.54 -45.73
C GLY A 147 8.34 -12.98 -45.28
N GLY A 148 8.58 -13.20 -43.98
CA GLY A 148 8.52 -14.50 -43.35
C GLY A 148 9.79 -15.33 -43.54
N ILE A 149 9.76 -16.55 -43.03
CA ILE A 149 10.91 -17.45 -42.97
C ILE A 149 10.49 -18.89 -43.30
N ASN A 150 11.36 -19.66 -43.93
CA ASN A 150 11.18 -21.10 -44.17
C ASN A 150 11.94 -21.92 -43.13
N ILE A 151 11.49 -23.14 -42.85
CA ILE A 151 12.07 -24.09 -41.91
C ILE A 151 13.58 -24.33 -42.11
N THR A 152 14.08 -24.12 -43.32
CA THR A 152 15.52 -24.17 -43.65
C THR A 152 16.33 -22.96 -43.17
N SER A 153 15.67 -22.01 -42.47
CA SER A 153 16.22 -20.94 -41.62
C SER A 153 16.74 -19.66 -42.29
N ASN A 154 16.39 -19.40 -43.55
CA ASN A 154 16.63 -18.09 -44.17
C ASN A 154 15.33 -17.30 -44.29
N GLY A 155 15.32 -16.09 -43.75
CA GLY A 155 14.26 -15.11 -43.97
C GLY A 155 14.17 -14.71 -45.44
N PHE A 156 12.95 -14.45 -45.90
CA PHE A 156 12.68 -14.14 -47.28
C PHE A 156 12.73 -12.64 -47.55
N MET A 157 13.46 -12.28 -48.61
CA MET A 157 13.55 -10.92 -49.16
C MET A 157 12.67 -10.73 -50.40
N ASP A 158 11.98 -11.79 -50.83
CA ASP A 158 11.14 -11.78 -52.02
C ASP A 158 9.76 -11.15 -51.76
N PHE A 159 9.19 -10.58 -52.82
CA PHE A 159 7.89 -9.96 -52.78
C PHE A 159 7.02 -10.51 -53.92
N TRP A 160 5.88 -11.08 -53.55
CA TRP A 160 5.03 -11.83 -54.45
C TRP A 160 3.64 -11.25 -54.52
N ARG A 161 3.02 -11.43 -55.68
CA ARG A 161 1.62 -11.10 -55.92
C ARG A 161 0.89 -12.33 -56.45
N TYR A 162 -0.25 -12.65 -55.87
CA TYR A 162 -1.13 -13.72 -56.28
C TYR A 162 -2.36 -13.13 -56.98
N ASN A 163 -2.70 -13.69 -58.14
CA ASN A 163 -3.97 -13.44 -58.83
C ASN A 163 -4.88 -14.66 -58.65
N PRO A 164 -5.94 -14.54 -57.85
CA PRO A 164 -6.84 -15.66 -57.55
C PRO A 164 -7.77 -16.03 -58.70
N LEU A 165 -7.97 -15.15 -59.70
CA LEU A 165 -8.79 -15.46 -60.89
C LEU A 165 -8.09 -16.44 -61.82
N PHE A 166 -6.77 -16.31 -61.97
CA PHE A 166 -5.96 -17.17 -62.84
C PHE A 166 -5.18 -18.23 -62.07
N ASP A 167 -5.21 -18.17 -60.74
CA ASP A 167 -4.41 -19.03 -59.87
C ASP A 167 -2.92 -18.99 -60.24
N THR A 168 -2.39 -17.76 -60.31
CA THR A 168 -1.02 -17.48 -60.73
C THR A 168 -0.29 -16.59 -59.73
N TRP A 169 0.95 -16.95 -59.44
CA TRP A 169 1.88 -16.13 -58.68
C TRP A 169 2.82 -15.36 -59.61
N VAL A 170 3.13 -14.12 -59.24
CA VAL A 170 4.10 -13.26 -59.92
C VAL A 170 5.08 -12.73 -58.89
N ASN A 171 6.37 -12.98 -59.11
CA ASN A 171 7.42 -12.32 -58.33
C ASN A 171 7.58 -10.89 -58.86
N LEU A 172 7.50 -9.89 -57.98
CA LEU A 172 7.62 -8.49 -58.37
C LEU A 172 9.08 -8.05 -58.57
N ASN A 173 10.05 -8.93 -58.34
CA ASN A 173 11.50 -8.69 -58.44
C ASN A 173 11.98 -7.48 -57.63
N GLN A 174 11.29 -7.21 -56.52
CA GLN A 174 11.64 -6.17 -55.56
C GLN A 174 12.18 -6.81 -54.31
N GLN A 175 13.48 -6.63 -54.08
CA GLN A 175 14.10 -7.09 -52.85
C GLN A 175 13.86 -6.06 -51.75
N GLN A 176 13.33 -6.54 -50.63
CA GLN A 176 13.19 -5.78 -49.40
C GLN A 176 13.90 -6.56 -48.28
N PRO A 177 14.33 -5.90 -47.20
CA PRO A 177 14.96 -6.58 -46.07
C PRO A 177 14.13 -7.77 -45.58
N ALA A 178 14.77 -8.87 -45.20
CA ALA A 178 14.05 -10.04 -44.72
C ALA A 178 13.39 -9.72 -43.38
N ARG A 179 12.06 -9.78 -43.32
CA ARG A 179 11.29 -9.32 -42.17
C ARG A 179 10.31 -10.39 -41.70
N CYS A 180 10.33 -10.69 -40.40
CA CYS A 180 9.46 -11.69 -39.77
C CYS A 180 8.70 -11.09 -38.59
N GLY A 181 7.51 -11.63 -38.28
CA GLY A 181 6.69 -11.19 -37.15
C GLY A 181 6.25 -9.72 -37.23
N HIS A 182 6.28 -9.17 -38.43
CA HIS A 182 5.79 -7.84 -38.75
C HIS A 182 4.29 -7.89 -39.03
N THR A 183 3.68 -6.72 -39.11
CA THR A 183 2.34 -6.56 -39.64
C THR A 183 2.39 -5.82 -40.95
N SER A 184 1.48 -6.12 -41.87
CA SER A 184 1.24 -5.31 -43.05
C SER A 184 -0.24 -4.98 -43.17
N THR A 185 -0.53 -3.77 -43.60
CA THR A 185 -1.90 -3.25 -43.67
C THR A 185 -2.07 -2.49 -44.98
N MET A 186 -3.08 -2.84 -45.76
CA MET A 186 -3.38 -2.17 -47.01
C MET A 186 -4.36 -1.01 -46.79
N THR A 187 -4.07 0.13 -47.41
CA THR A 187 -4.96 1.29 -47.46
C THR A 187 -5.86 1.26 -48.69
N ASP A 188 -6.94 2.05 -48.68
CA ASP A 188 -7.91 2.08 -49.81
C ASP A 188 -7.31 2.68 -51.08
N ASP A 189 -6.19 3.40 -50.97
CA ASP A 189 -5.44 3.95 -52.11
C ASP A 189 -4.31 3.03 -52.61
N GLY A 190 -4.23 1.80 -52.10
CA GLY A 190 -3.28 0.80 -52.59
C GLY A 190 -1.88 0.91 -52.02
N ARG A 191 -1.72 1.53 -50.84
CA ARG A 191 -0.46 1.52 -50.11
C ARG A 191 -0.44 0.42 -49.07
N MET A 192 0.52 -0.50 -49.19
CA MET A 192 0.80 -1.52 -48.18
C MET A 192 1.79 -0.94 -47.18
N ILE A 193 1.36 -0.79 -45.93
CA ILE A 193 2.16 -0.22 -44.84
C ILE A 193 2.70 -1.38 -44.00
N VAL A 194 4.02 -1.48 -43.87
CA VAL A 194 4.70 -2.53 -43.09
C VAL A 194 5.27 -1.93 -41.80
N LEU A 195 4.90 -2.51 -40.65
CA LEU A 195 5.28 -2.03 -39.32
C LEU A 195 5.93 -3.13 -38.47
N GLY A 196 6.97 -2.74 -37.74
CA GLY A 196 7.66 -3.57 -36.76
C GLY A 196 8.22 -4.88 -37.33
N GLY A 197 8.26 -5.92 -36.50
CA GLY A 197 8.89 -7.19 -36.79
C GLY A 197 10.41 -7.14 -36.60
N PHE A 198 11.09 -8.20 -37.03
CA PHE A 198 12.53 -8.35 -36.86
C PHE A 198 13.22 -8.82 -38.14
N ASP A 199 14.50 -8.51 -38.25
CA ASP A 199 15.37 -9.01 -39.30
C ASP A 199 15.61 -10.52 -39.10
N CYS A 200 15.14 -11.32 -40.06
CA CYS A 200 15.26 -12.77 -40.03
C CYS A 200 16.22 -13.35 -41.07
N THR A 201 17.14 -12.54 -41.62
CA THR A 201 18.08 -12.96 -42.68
C THR A 201 18.96 -14.15 -42.27
N ASN A 202 19.34 -14.25 -40.99
CA ASN A 202 20.18 -15.33 -40.44
C ASN A 202 19.54 -16.01 -39.21
N SER A 203 18.21 -16.01 -39.12
CA SER A 203 17.52 -16.53 -37.93
C SER A 203 17.28 -18.04 -38.06
N LEU A 204 17.94 -18.85 -37.22
CA LEU A 204 17.49 -20.23 -37.02
C LEU A 204 16.16 -20.22 -36.27
N PHE A 205 15.20 -21.04 -36.69
CA PHE A 205 13.94 -21.27 -35.94
C PHE A 205 14.17 -21.66 -34.48
N LEU A 206 15.33 -22.24 -34.18
CA LEU A 206 15.63 -22.90 -32.91
C LEU A 206 16.42 -22.06 -31.90
N SER A 207 16.89 -20.85 -32.22
CA SER A 207 17.52 -19.89 -31.27
C SER A 207 18.37 -18.85 -32.02
N PRO A 208 17.82 -17.71 -32.48
CA PRO A 208 18.64 -16.60 -32.94
C PRO A 208 19.20 -15.83 -31.73
N LYS A 209 20.53 -15.82 -31.55
CA LYS A 209 21.22 -15.15 -30.42
C LYS A 209 20.79 -13.70 -30.16
N ASP A 210 20.38 -12.98 -31.20
CA ASP A 210 19.80 -11.64 -31.09
C ASP A 210 18.75 -11.43 -32.20
N LYS A 211 17.54 -10.97 -31.85
CA LYS A 211 16.55 -10.49 -32.82
C LYS A 211 16.75 -9.00 -33.03
N ILE A 212 17.02 -8.54 -34.24
CA ILE A 212 17.11 -7.09 -34.51
C ILE A 212 15.71 -6.61 -34.91
N LEU A 213 15.04 -5.85 -34.03
CA LEU A 213 13.71 -5.32 -34.33
C LEU A 213 13.80 -4.08 -35.23
N TYR A 214 12.85 -3.97 -36.17
CA TYR A 214 12.65 -2.74 -36.92
C TYR A 214 12.05 -1.66 -36.04
N THR A 215 12.57 -0.43 -36.18
CA THR A 215 12.04 0.74 -35.49
C THR A 215 10.60 1.04 -35.90
N LEU A 216 9.81 1.60 -34.97
CA LEU A 216 8.49 2.16 -35.25
C LEU A 216 8.53 3.68 -35.49
N SER A 217 9.72 4.26 -35.63
CA SER A 217 9.93 5.64 -36.10
C SER A 217 9.85 5.77 -37.63
N THR A 218 9.83 4.66 -38.36
CA THR A 218 9.68 4.62 -39.82
C THR A 218 8.75 3.48 -40.22
N ALA A 219 7.97 3.68 -41.27
CA ALA A 219 7.17 2.64 -41.92
C ALA A 219 7.71 2.39 -43.33
N SER A 220 7.86 1.12 -43.71
CA SER A 220 8.18 0.78 -45.10
C SER A 220 6.87 0.63 -45.87
N ILE A 221 6.71 1.39 -46.95
CA ILE A 221 5.46 1.48 -47.71
C ILE A 221 5.69 1.03 -49.15
N PHE A 222 4.86 0.09 -49.61
CA PHE A 222 4.74 -0.25 -51.03
C PHE A 222 3.52 0.44 -51.63
N ASN A 223 3.70 1.20 -52.70
CA ASN A 223 2.60 1.78 -53.46
C ASN A 223 2.28 0.89 -54.67
N SER A 224 1.08 0.33 -54.72
CA SER A 224 0.64 -0.59 -55.78
C SER A 224 0.50 0.08 -57.15
N GLN A 225 0.22 1.39 -57.19
CA GLN A 225 0.04 2.16 -58.42
C GLN A 225 1.38 2.48 -59.09
N THR A 226 2.37 2.91 -58.30
CA THR A 226 3.72 3.21 -58.81
C THR A 226 4.62 1.97 -58.83
N THR A 227 4.22 0.90 -58.15
CA THR A 227 5.01 -0.32 -57.93
C THR A 227 6.37 -0.01 -57.31
N GLN A 228 6.44 0.90 -56.34
CA GLN A 228 7.71 1.28 -55.68
C GLN A 228 7.58 1.23 -54.16
N TRP A 229 8.71 0.91 -53.52
CA TRP A 229 8.87 1.01 -52.07
C TRP A 229 9.47 2.35 -51.68
N TYR A 230 9.03 2.89 -50.55
CA TYR A 230 9.65 4.04 -49.92
C TYR A 230 9.44 3.98 -48.40
N ASP A 231 10.36 4.58 -47.64
CA ASP A 231 10.24 4.70 -46.20
C ASP A 231 9.56 6.01 -45.82
N GLN A 232 8.58 5.91 -44.91
CA GLN A 232 7.81 7.04 -44.39
C GLN A 232 8.21 7.29 -42.93
N PRO A 233 8.75 8.47 -42.59
CA PRO A 233 9.03 8.83 -41.21
C PRO A 233 7.73 8.98 -40.41
N LEU A 234 7.74 8.44 -39.19
CA LEU A 234 6.64 8.48 -38.23
C LEU A 234 7.05 9.35 -37.03
N THR A 235 6.14 10.18 -36.53
CA THR A 235 6.39 11.15 -35.45
C THR A 235 5.39 10.97 -34.29
N GLY A 236 5.44 11.82 -33.25
CA GLY A 236 4.55 11.73 -32.09
C GLY A 236 5.08 10.82 -30.98
N ASN A 237 4.17 10.16 -30.26
CA ASN A 237 4.53 9.26 -29.15
C ASN A 237 4.89 7.88 -29.71
N ILE A 238 6.14 7.72 -30.14
CA ILE A 238 6.59 6.49 -30.82
C ILE A 238 6.59 5.32 -29.82
N PRO A 239 5.84 4.23 -30.11
CA PRO A 239 5.81 3.05 -29.24
C PRO A 239 7.11 2.25 -29.32
N ASN A 240 7.36 1.44 -28.29
CA ASN A 240 8.50 0.52 -28.28
C ASN A 240 8.45 -0.44 -29.47
N THR A 241 9.63 -0.72 -30.03
CA THR A 241 9.80 -1.69 -31.12
C THR A 241 9.31 -3.06 -30.67
N ARG A 242 8.63 -3.77 -31.58
CA ARG A 242 7.94 -5.02 -31.24
C ARG A 242 7.79 -5.96 -32.43
N THR A 243 7.71 -7.24 -32.12
CA THR A 243 7.39 -8.33 -33.08
C THR A 243 6.16 -9.10 -32.61
N PHE A 244 5.51 -9.82 -33.53
CA PHE A 244 4.33 -10.66 -33.29
C PHE A 244 3.16 -9.90 -32.63
N HIS A 245 3.11 -8.59 -32.91
CA HIS A 245 1.98 -7.73 -32.57
C HIS A 245 0.91 -7.87 -33.63
N THR A 246 -0.31 -7.49 -33.28
CA THR A 246 -1.42 -7.42 -34.24
C THR A 246 -1.54 -6.01 -34.82
N ALA A 247 -2.09 -5.86 -36.02
CA ALA A 247 -2.42 -4.56 -36.59
C ALA A 247 -3.75 -4.61 -37.33
N ILE A 248 -4.59 -3.60 -37.11
CA ILE A 248 -5.85 -3.42 -37.83
C ILE A 248 -5.99 -2.00 -38.35
N LYS A 249 -6.57 -1.85 -39.53
CA LYS A 249 -6.96 -0.56 -40.08
C LYS A 249 -8.36 -0.19 -39.60
N SER A 250 -8.51 1.00 -39.03
CA SER A 250 -9.81 1.63 -38.78
C SER A 250 -10.22 2.48 -39.98
N ASN A 251 -11.54 2.61 -40.21
CA ASN A 251 -12.11 3.50 -41.24
C ASN A 251 -11.74 4.97 -41.05
N ASN A 252 -11.31 5.37 -39.86
CA ASN A 252 -10.81 6.72 -39.58
C ASN A 252 -9.38 6.99 -40.12
N MET A 253 -8.87 6.17 -41.04
CA MET A 253 -7.50 6.24 -41.56
C MET A 253 -6.46 6.15 -40.44
N SER A 254 -6.65 5.19 -39.53
CA SER A 254 -5.68 4.89 -38.47
C SER A 254 -5.34 3.41 -38.48
N ILE A 255 -4.08 3.08 -38.19
CA ILE A 255 -3.64 1.71 -37.92
C ILE A 255 -3.48 1.56 -36.41
N ILE A 256 -4.12 0.56 -35.83
CA ILE A 256 -4.01 0.24 -34.41
C ILE A 256 -3.13 -0.98 -34.28
N ILE A 257 -2.02 -0.86 -33.55
CA ILE A 257 -1.17 -2.00 -33.18
C ILE A 257 -1.44 -2.40 -31.73
N CYS A 258 -1.47 -3.71 -31.46
CA CYS A 258 -1.74 -4.24 -30.13
C CYS A 258 -0.90 -5.47 -29.79
N GLY A 259 -0.40 -5.50 -28.55
CA GLY A 259 0.41 -6.60 -28.00
C GLY A 259 1.78 -6.74 -28.65
N GLY A 260 2.29 -7.96 -28.66
CA GLY A 260 3.60 -8.32 -29.19
C GLY A 260 4.65 -8.41 -28.09
N GLN A 261 5.90 -8.64 -28.51
CA GLN A 261 7.03 -8.82 -27.60
C GLN A 261 8.27 -8.07 -28.08
N ASP A 262 9.22 -7.92 -27.17
CA ASP A 262 10.50 -7.28 -27.40
C ASP A 262 11.48 -8.18 -28.18
N HIS A 263 12.73 -7.74 -28.25
CA HIS A 263 13.79 -8.36 -29.03
C HIS A 263 14.49 -9.52 -28.30
N LYS A 264 14.15 -9.74 -27.02
CA LYS A 264 14.79 -10.77 -26.21
C LYS A 264 14.34 -12.15 -26.66
N MET A 265 15.19 -13.13 -26.37
CA MET A 265 14.93 -14.53 -26.67
C MET A 265 14.04 -15.17 -25.64
N GLU A 266 13.39 -16.28 -26.01
CA GLU A 266 12.70 -17.10 -25.03
C GLU A 266 13.74 -17.69 -24.06
N PRO A 267 13.45 -17.72 -22.75
CA PRO A 267 12.20 -17.31 -22.12
C PRO A 267 12.14 -15.83 -21.68
N PHE A 268 13.22 -15.06 -21.84
CA PHE A 268 13.38 -13.69 -21.31
C PHE A 268 12.64 -12.58 -22.06
N GLN A 269 11.84 -12.91 -23.08
CA GLN A 269 11.04 -11.91 -23.77
C GLN A 269 10.11 -11.15 -22.82
N ARG A 270 10.05 -9.85 -23.02
CA ARG A 270 9.05 -8.99 -22.42
C ARG A 270 7.90 -8.80 -23.40
N TYR A 271 6.69 -9.07 -22.93
CA TYR A 271 5.47 -8.80 -23.66
C TYR A 271 5.06 -7.34 -23.45
N MET A 272 4.48 -6.73 -24.48
CA MET A 272 4.05 -5.34 -24.42
C MET A 272 2.89 -5.19 -23.44
N SER A 273 3.01 -4.24 -22.52
CA SER A 273 2.06 -4.01 -21.43
C SER A 273 1.84 -2.53 -21.14
N ASP A 274 0.94 -2.22 -20.20
CA ASP A 274 0.58 -0.86 -19.78
C ASP A 274 0.31 0.06 -20.99
N ASN A 275 0.81 1.29 -20.95
CA ASN A 275 0.72 2.26 -22.04
C ASN A 275 1.34 1.73 -23.35
N GLN A 276 2.26 0.76 -23.31
CA GLN A 276 2.86 0.21 -24.54
C GLN A 276 2.01 -0.88 -25.19
N MET A 277 0.95 -1.37 -24.56
CA MET A 277 0.11 -2.44 -25.12
C MET A 277 -0.52 -2.05 -26.45
N THR A 278 -1.05 -0.84 -26.56
CA THR A 278 -1.79 -0.36 -27.73
C THR A 278 -1.17 0.92 -28.24
N ALA A 279 -1.07 1.09 -29.56
CA ALA A 279 -0.68 2.36 -30.16
C ALA A 279 -1.42 2.57 -31.49
N LEU A 280 -1.74 3.82 -31.80
CA LEU A 280 -2.48 4.20 -33.00
C LEU A 280 -1.62 5.10 -33.88
N LEU A 281 -1.49 4.74 -35.15
CA LEU A 281 -0.85 5.53 -36.18
C LEU A 281 -1.90 6.22 -37.04
N ASN A 282 -1.91 7.55 -37.04
CA ASN A 282 -2.76 8.32 -37.94
C ASN A 282 -2.12 8.37 -39.34
N LEU A 283 -2.81 7.87 -40.37
CA LEU A 283 -2.28 7.79 -41.74
C LEU A 283 -2.31 9.12 -42.50
N LYS A 284 -3.02 10.14 -42.00
CA LYS A 284 -2.99 11.50 -42.58
C LYS A 284 -1.78 12.29 -42.10
N THR A 285 -1.49 12.22 -40.80
CA THR A 285 -0.42 13.01 -40.17
C THR A 285 0.87 12.22 -39.94
N TRP A 286 0.83 10.89 -40.09
CA TRP A 286 1.94 9.98 -39.76
C TRP A 286 2.43 10.13 -38.31
N GLN A 287 1.49 10.34 -37.40
CA GLN A 287 1.75 10.51 -35.98
C GLN A 287 1.21 9.34 -35.16
N TRP A 288 2.04 8.87 -34.24
CA TRP A 288 1.66 7.90 -33.21
C TRP A 288 0.98 8.58 -32.03
N VAL A 289 -0.07 7.92 -31.55
CA VAL A 289 -0.79 8.25 -30.31
C VAL A 289 -0.84 6.99 -29.46
N ILE A 290 -0.43 7.13 -28.20
CA ILE A 290 -0.46 6.05 -27.20
C ILE A 290 -1.59 6.35 -26.21
N PRO A 291 -2.63 5.49 -26.12
CA PRO A 291 -3.69 5.63 -25.13
C PRO A 291 -3.17 5.37 -23.70
N VAL A 292 -3.90 5.89 -22.71
CA VAL A 292 -3.60 5.65 -21.29
C VAL A 292 -4.05 4.24 -20.91
N SER A 293 -3.28 3.58 -20.04
CA SER A 293 -3.62 2.26 -19.50
C SER A 293 -4.94 2.26 -18.71
N SER A 294 -5.59 1.10 -18.67
CA SER A 294 -6.90 0.91 -18.05
C SER A 294 -6.98 -0.44 -17.36
N ILE A 295 -7.83 -0.55 -16.32
CA ILE A 295 -8.07 -1.81 -15.60
C ILE A 295 -8.59 -2.94 -16.51
N TYR A 296 -9.22 -2.59 -17.65
CA TYR A 296 -9.82 -3.54 -18.58
C TYR A 296 -8.85 -4.00 -19.69
N GLN A 297 -7.59 -3.59 -19.61
CA GLN A 297 -6.57 -3.96 -20.59
C GLN A 297 -6.29 -5.48 -20.59
N PRO A 298 -6.00 -6.08 -21.75
CA PRO A 298 -5.56 -7.47 -21.85
C PRO A 298 -4.27 -7.73 -21.06
N PHE A 299 -4.09 -8.99 -20.69
CA PHE A 299 -2.79 -9.46 -20.24
C PHE A 299 -1.76 -9.38 -21.37
N PRO A 300 -0.47 -9.15 -21.06
CA PRO A 300 0.60 -9.07 -22.05
C PRO A 300 0.75 -10.40 -22.81
N SER A 301 0.62 -10.34 -24.13
CA SER A 301 0.74 -11.51 -25.01
C SER A 301 1.24 -11.17 -26.41
N SER A 302 1.83 -12.16 -27.07
CA SER A 302 2.20 -12.15 -28.48
C SER A 302 1.47 -13.27 -29.25
N PHE A 303 1.55 -13.26 -30.58
CA PHE A 303 0.82 -14.20 -31.44
C PHE A 303 -0.70 -14.22 -31.21
N SER A 304 -1.22 -13.12 -30.69
CA SER A 304 -2.64 -12.87 -30.48
C SER A 304 -3.35 -12.56 -31.79
N ILE A 305 -4.67 -12.48 -31.73
CA ILE A 305 -5.50 -12.03 -32.83
C ILE A 305 -6.15 -10.69 -32.51
N SER A 306 -6.38 -9.88 -33.53
CA SER A 306 -7.21 -8.69 -33.41
C SER A 306 -8.08 -8.50 -34.63
N MET A 307 -9.23 -7.86 -34.39
CA MET A 307 -10.30 -7.73 -35.37
C MET A 307 -11.08 -6.45 -35.10
N LEU A 308 -11.68 -5.90 -36.16
CA LEU A 308 -12.50 -4.69 -36.10
C LEU A 308 -13.99 -5.09 -36.13
N VAL A 309 -14.77 -4.55 -35.19
CA VAL A 309 -16.21 -4.75 -35.08
C VAL A 309 -16.93 -3.41 -35.20
N ASN A 310 -17.90 -3.34 -36.12
CA ASN A 310 -18.71 -2.14 -36.39
C ASN A 310 -17.87 -0.87 -36.58
N ASP A 311 -16.66 -1.00 -37.14
CA ASP A 311 -15.69 0.08 -37.37
C ASP A 311 -15.28 0.95 -36.18
N THR A 312 -15.71 0.59 -34.97
CA THR A 312 -15.62 1.42 -33.77
C THR A 312 -14.95 0.72 -32.61
N LYS A 313 -14.98 -0.61 -32.60
CA LYS A 313 -14.42 -1.42 -31.53
C LYS A 313 -13.41 -2.39 -32.12
N MET A 314 -12.26 -2.52 -31.47
CA MET A 314 -11.32 -3.58 -31.71
C MET A 314 -11.55 -4.68 -30.68
N VAL A 315 -11.66 -5.92 -31.14
CA VAL A 315 -11.53 -7.08 -30.25
C VAL A 315 -10.11 -7.59 -30.35
N TYR A 316 -9.50 -7.85 -29.21
CA TYR A 316 -8.16 -8.40 -29.06
C TYR A 316 -8.24 -9.59 -28.11
N GLY A 317 -7.53 -10.67 -28.43
CA GLY A 317 -7.51 -11.81 -27.54
C GLY A 317 -6.76 -12.97 -28.12
N LEU A 318 -6.82 -14.09 -27.41
CA LEU A 318 -5.98 -15.25 -27.66
C LEU A 318 -4.48 -14.88 -27.64
N GLY A 319 -3.63 -15.85 -27.95
CA GLY A 319 -2.18 -15.68 -27.97
C GLY A 319 -1.51 -16.27 -26.74
N LEU A 320 -0.22 -16.01 -26.62
CA LEU A 320 0.61 -16.63 -25.60
C LEU A 320 1.52 -15.61 -24.92
N ASN A 321 1.82 -15.89 -23.67
CA ASN A 321 3.07 -15.50 -23.06
C ASN A 321 3.93 -16.76 -22.81
N SER A 322 5.09 -16.63 -22.19
CA SER A 322 6.07 -17.73 -22.12
C SER A 322 5.55 -18.99 -21.43
N HIS A 323 4.54 -18.85 -20.55
CA HIS A 323 4.05 -19.93 -19.69
C HIS A 323 2.53 -20.10 -19.71
N THR A 324 1.79 -19.19 -20.36
CA THR A 324 0.34 -19.14 -20.37
C THR A 324 -0.14 -18.84 -21.78
N VAL A 325 -0.98 -19.73 -22.31
CA VAL A 325 -1.76 -19.46 -23.51
C VAL A 325 -3.11 -18.91 -23.04
N TYR A 326 -3.50 -17.75 -23.57
CA TYR A 326 -4.75 -17.10 -23.20
C TYR A 326 -5.89 -17.53 -24.13
N ASP A 327 -7.10 -17.63 -23.59
CA ASP A 327 -8.34 -17.97 -24.31
C ASP A 327 -9.40 -16.85 -24.26
N ALA A 328 -9.02 -15.70 -23.68
CA ALA A 328 -9.90 -14.57 -23.41
C ALA A 328 -9.90 -13.50 -24.50
N PHE A 329 -11.06 -12.85 -24.68
CA PHE A 329 -11.22 -11.64 -25.49
C PHE A 329 -11.42 -10.37 -24.67
N TYR A 330 -10.92 -9.26 -25.22
CA TYR A 330 -10.93 -7.92 -24.67
C TYR A 330 -11.39 -6.93 -25.74
N ILE A 331 -12.06 -5.85 -25.33
CA ILE A 331 -12.65 -4.86 -26.23
C ILE A 331 -11.99 -3.49 -26.01
N PHE A 332 -11.47 -2.93 -27.08
CA PHE A 332 -10.94 -1.57 -27.11
C PHE A 332 -11.86 -0.67 -27.94
N ASP A 333 -12.36 0.40 -27.33
CA ASP A 333 -13.16 1.40 -28.03
C ASP A 333 -12.24 2.44 -28.68
N ILE A 334 -12.27 2.50 -30.01
CA ILE A 334 -11.38 3.34 -30.82
C ILE A 334 -11.75 4.83 -30.66
N LYS A 335 -13.02 5.15 -30.40
CA LYS A 335 -13.47 6.54 -30.21
C LYS A 335 -13.07 7.07 -28.84
N GLN A 336 -13.21 6.24 -27.81
CA GLN A 336 -12.83 6.61 -26.43
C GLN A 336 -11.33 6.46 -26.17
N MET A 337 -10.60 5.76 -27.05
CA MET A 337 -9.18 5.44 -26.88
C MET A 337 -8.91 4.68 -25.58
N ASN A 338 -9.80 3.75 -25.24
CA ASN A 338 -9.75 3.04 -23.97
C ASN A 338 -10.26 1.60 -24.08
N TRP A 339 -9.70 0.73 -23.24
CA TRP A 339 -10.25 -0.60 -22.99
C TRP A 339 -11.52 -0.44 -22.18
N VAL A 340 -12.62 -0.97 -22.71
CA VAL A 340 -13.96 -0.84 -22.12
C VAL A 340 -14.39 -2.16 -21.49
N PRO A 341 -15.21 -2.10 -20.42
CA PRO A 341 -15.79 -3.31 -19.91
C PRO A 341 -16.68 -3.98 -20.98
N ASN A 342 -16.73 -5.30 -20.95
CA ASN A 342 -17.79 -6.11 -21.55
C ASN A 342 -19.14 -5.76 -20.90
N THR A 343 -19.70 -4.63 -21.30
CA THR A 343 -21.12 -4.38 -21.23
C THR A 343 -21.67 -4.71 -22.61
N MET A 344 -22.57 -5.68 -22.68
CA MET A 344 -23.60 -5.68 -23.71
C MET A 344 -24.05 -4.23 -23.92
N MET A 345 -24.13 -3.78 -25.17
CA MET A 345 -24.49 -2.40 -25.51
C MET A 345 -25.77 -1.92 -24.79
N PRO A 346 -25.92 -0.61 -24.58
CA PRO A 346 -26.24 0.01 -23.30
C PRO A 346 -27.70 -0.15 -22.88
N VAL A 347 -27.91 -0.42 -21.59
CA VAL A 347 -29.15 -0.01 -20.90
C VAL A 347 -28.96 1.43 -20.44
N ILE A 348 -29.90 2.26 -20.86
CA ILE A 348 -30.04 3.68 -20.58
C ILE A 348 -30.25 3.91 -19.06
N ASP A 349 -29.60 4.97 -18.57
CA ASP A 349 -29.78 5.68 -17.29
C ASP A 349 -29.40 4.99 -15.96
N ALA A 350 -28.28 5.44 -15.37
CA ALA A 350 -28.31 6.06 -14.04
C ALA A 350 -27.08 6.97 -13.81
N PRO A 351 -27.22 8.09 -13.10
CA PRO A 351 -26.23 9.18 -13.12
C PRO A 351 -24.99 8.87 -12.29
N TYR A 352 -23.86 9.26 -12.87
CA TYR A 352 -22.58 9.51 -12.25
C TYR A 352 -22.76 10.38 -10.99
N HIS A 353 -22.44 9.85 -9.80
CA HIS A 353 -22.17 10.66 -8.63
C HIS A 353 -20.66 10.80 -8.44
N SER A 354 -20.11 11.87 -9.01
CA SER A 354 -18.81 12.40 -8.64
C SER A 354 -18.91 13.02 -7.24
N LYS A 355 -18.32 12.36 -6.24
CA LYS A 355 -17.99 13.04 -4.98
C LYS A 355 -16.71 13.83 -5.20
N LEU A 356 -16.88 15.11 -5.53
CA LEU A 356 -15.86 16.13 -5.33
C LEU A 356 -15.44 16.12 -3.86
N ILE A 357 -14.14 15.94 -3.64
CA ILE A 357 -13.48 16.24 -2.37
C ILE A 357 -13.36 17.76 -2.31
N GLU A 358 -14.36 18.42 -1.76
CA GLU A 358 -14.24 19.80 -1.31
C GLU A 358 -13.41 19.81 -0.02
N GLY A 359 -12.19 20.34 -0.12
CA GLY A 359 -11.35 20.67 1.01
C GLY A 359 -11.98 21.78 1.84
N HIS A 360 -12.64 21.42 2.92
CA HIS A 360 -13.01 22.34 3.98
C HIS A 360 -11.94 22.34 5.08
N THR A 361 -11.19 23.44 5.12
CA THR A 361 -10.33 23.84 6.24
C THR A 361 -11.18 24.21 7.45
N THR A 362 -11.63 23.20 8.20
CA THR A 362 -12.20 23.43 9.53
C THR A 362 -11.06 23.58 10.52
N VAL A 363 -10.77 24.81 10.94
CA VAL A 363 -9.98 25.09 12.15
C VAL A 363 -10.68 24.40 13.30
N SER A 364 -10.13 23.24 13.70
CA SER A 364 -10.72 22.41 14.74
C SER A 364 -10.81 23.19 16.05
N LEU A 365 -11.93 23.00 16.75
CA LEU A 365 -12.17 23.43 18.13
C LEU A 365 -11.00 23.12 19.08
N ASN A 366 -10.13 22.18 18.72
CA ASN A 366 -8.94 21.77 19.47
C ASN A 366 -7.79 22.80 19.45
N THR A 367 -7.66 23.67 18.43
CA THR A 367 -6.61 24.71 18.44
C THR A 367 -6.97 25.90 19.33
N MET A 368 -8.26 26.20 19.47
CA MET A 368 -8.79 27.19 20.42
C MET A 368 -8.70 26.69 21.87
N ILE A 369 -8.97 25.40 22.10
CA ILE A 369 -8.81 24.79 23.43
C ILE A 369 -7.32 24.71 23.80
N ALA A 370 -6.44 24.32 22.87
CA ALA A 370 -4.99 24.26 23.13
C ALA A 370 -4.39 25.63 23.51
N LEU A 371 -4.80 26.72 22.85
CA LEU A 371 -4.33 28.08 23.17
C LEU A 371 -4.89 28.59 24.51
N SER A 372 -6.13 28.23 24.87
CA SER A 372 -6.70 28.58 26.18
C SER A 372 -6.04 27.81 27.34
N VAL A 373 -5.68 26.54 27.10
CA VAL A 373 -4.99 25.68 28.07
C VAL A 373 -3.52 26.12 28.23
N LEU A 374 -2.84 26.51 27.15
CA LEU A 374 -1.50 27.10 27.20
C LEU A 374 -1.48 28.48 27.87
N SER A 375 -2.48 29.33 27.62
CA SER A 375 -2.64 30.63 28.30
C SER A 375 -2.87 30.47 29.80
N THR A 376 -3.76 29.54 30.19
CA THR A 376 -4.04 29.28 31.61
C THR A 376 -2.87 28.59 32.31
N LEU A 377 -2.17 27.67 31.66
CA LEU A 377 -0.94 27.07 32.19
C LEU A 377 0.21 28.08 32.28
N PHE A 378 0.32 29.04 31.36
CA PHE A 378 1.34 30.09 31.41
C PHE A 378 1.06 31.11 32.53
N VAL A 379 -0.20 31.49 32.74
CA VAL A 379 -0.61 32.31 33.89
C VAL A 379 -0.40 31.54 35.19
N LEU A 380 -0.73 30.24 35.23
CA LEU A 380 -0.48 29.39 36.40
C LEU A 380 1.03 29.25 36.65
N PHE A 381 1.84 29.13 35.61
CA PHE A 381 3.31 29.08 35.69
C PHE A 381 3.88 30.41 36.17
N LEU A 382 3.36 31.56 35.71
CA LEU A 382 3.76 32.87 36.22
C LEU A 382 3.32 33.10 37.67
N VAL A 383 2.15 32.61 38.07
CA VAL A 383 1.68 32.64 39.47
C VAL A 383 2.52 31.71 40.33
N ILE A 384 2.88 30.52 39.85
CA ILE A 384 3.76 29.58 40.54
C ILE A 384 5.18 30.16 40.63
N CYS A 385 5.72 30.74 39.57
CA CYS A 385 7.02 31.43 39.58
C CYS A 385 7.00 32.67 40.47
N TRP A 386 5.88 33.40 40.57
CA TRP A 386 5.71 34.52 41.48
C TRP A 386 5.62 34.06 42.94
N VAL A 387 4.88 32.99 43.22
CA VAL A 387 4.81 32.35 44.55
C VAL A 387 6.18 31.78 44.93
N LEU A 388 6.87 31.10 44.02
CA LEU A 388 8.20 30.53 44.24
C LEU A 388 9.29 31.61 44.37
N ARG A 389 9.19 32.75 43.67
CA ARG A 389 10.05 33.92 43.92
C ARG A 389 9.75 34.56 45.27
N ARG A 390 8.48 34.63 45.68
CA ARG A 390 8.06 35.25 46.95
C ARG A 390 8.28 34.35 48.18
N TYR A 391 8.46 33.04 47.98
CA TYR A 391 8.65 32.04 49.05
C TYR A 391 10.00 31.33 49.04
N ARG A 392 10.99 31.81 48.26
CA ARG A 392 12.31 31.14 48.14
C ARG A 392 13.16 31.14 49.43
N PHE A 393 12.68 31.74 50.53
CA PHE A 393 13.34 31.69 51.84
C PHE A 393 12.43 31.19 52.99
N ARG A 394 11.30 30.54 52.69
CA ARG A 394 10.36 30.06 53.74
C ARG A 394 9.92 28.61 53.62
N VAL A 395 10.38 27.82 52.66
CA VAL A 395 9.87 26.44 52.50
C VAL A 395 10.31 25.52 53.64
N MET A 396 11.53 25.69 54.18
CA MET A 396 12.01 24.85 55.29
C MET A 396 11.46 25.27 56.67
N THR A 397 11.12 26.56 56.85
CA THR A 397 10.48 27.06 58.08
C THR A 397 8.95 26.99 58.04
N SER A 398 8.34 26.84 56.85
CA SER A 398 6.89 26.69 56.69
C SER A 398 6.41 25.26 56.87
N MET A 399 7.21 24.21 56.63
CA MET A 399 6.78 22.84 56.98
C MET A 399 6.52 22.71 58.49
N LYS A 400 7.35 23.34 59.33
CA LYS A 400 7.11 23.42 60.78
C LYS A 400 5.82 24.17 61.13
N LYS A 401 5.45 25.22 60.38
CA LYS A 401 4.24 26.04 60.61
C LYS A 401 2.95 25.48 59.95
N THR A 402 3.07 24.62 58.95
CA THR A 402 1.93 24.00 58.23
C THR A 402 1.56 22.64 58.82
N VAL A 403 2.56 21.93 59.35
CA VAL A 403 2.36 20.73 60.18
C VAL A 403 1.93 21.14 61.59
N TRP A 404 2.43 22.26 62.12
CA TRP A 404 2.19 22.72 63.48
C TRP A 404 1.51 24.10 63.55
N ASN A 405 0.19 24.11 63.35
CA ASN A 405 -0.67 25.18 63.86
C ASN A 405 -1.75 24.49 64.73
N PRO A 406 -1.70 24.59 66.07
CA PRO A 406 -2.77 24.08 66.91
C PRO A 406 -4.07 24.80 66.57
N ARG A 407 -5.17 24.07 66.36
CA ARG A 407 -6.49 24.67 66.26
C ARG A 407 -6.91 25.09 67.67
N ALA A 408 -6.99 26.39 67.91
CA ALA A 408 -7.51 26.91 69.16
C ALA A 408 -9.00 26.53 69.30
N GLY A 409 -9.37 25.90 70.41
CA GLY A 409 -10.75 25.55 70.75
C GLY A 409 -11.17 24.08 70.55
N GLU A 410 -10.31 23.21 70.00
CA GLU A 410 -10.57 21.76 69.91
C GLU A 410 -9.93 21.01 71.12
N PRO A 411 -10.53 19.91 71.62
CA PRO A 411 -9.95 19.17 72.73
C PRO A 411 -8.65 18.46 72.32
N LEU A 412 -7.71 18.38 73.27
CA LEU A 412 -6.35 17.90 73.07
C LEU A 412 -6.27 16.54 72.34
N TRP A 413 -7.20 15.62 72.65
CA TRP A 413 -7.23 14.28 72.04
C TRP A 413 -7.57 14.31 70.55
N ALA A 414 -8.44 15.22 70.10
CA ALA A 414 -8.80 15.37 68.69
C ALA A 414 -7.61 15.90 67.88
N GLU A 415 -6.84 16.82 68.45
CA GLU A 415 -5.62 17.33 67.83
C GLU A 415 -4.47 16.31 67.77
N ILE A 416 -4.26 15.55 68.85
CA ILE A 416 -3.28 14.45 68.86
C ILE A 416 -3.66 13.39 67.83
N SER A 417 -4.94 13.01 67.75
CA SER A 417 -5.41 12.04 66.76
C SER A 417 -5.17 12.52 65.32
N ARG A 418 -5.49 13.79 65.01
CA ARG A 418 -5.27 14.39 63.68
C ARG A 418 -3.80 14.40 63.28
N LEU A 419 -2.90 14.70 64.22
CA LEU A 419 -1.47 14.67 63.98
C LEU A 419 -0.97 13.25 63.73
N LEU A 420 -1.42 12.27 64.51
CA LEU A 420 -1.09 10.85 64.31
C LEU A 420 -1.56 10.35 62.93
N PHE A 421 -2.78 10.70 62.51
CA PHE A 421 -3.28 10.37 61.16
C PHE A 421 -2.43 11.03 60.06
N ARG A 422 -2.02 12.28 60.22
CA ARG A 422 -1.13 12.95 59.26
C ARG A 422 0.25 12.31 59.16
N PHE A 423 0.85 11.93 60.28
CA PHE A 423 2.13 11.22 60.28
C PHE A 423 2.00 9.83 59.65
N SER A 424 0.96 9.07 60.02
CA SER A 424 0.67 7.77 59.41
C SER A 424 0.48 7.88 57.89
N PHE A 425 -0.29 8.87 57.44
CA PHE A 425 -0.49 9.13 56.02
C PHE A 425 0.80 9.55 55.29
N LEU A 426 1.66 10.35 55.91
CA LEU A 426 2.97 10.68 55.34
C LEU A 426 3.84 9.43 55.19
N THR A 427 3.88 8.55 56.20
CA THR A 427 4.65 7.30 56.15
C THR A 427 4.12 6.36 55.08
N VAL A 428 2.80 6.16 55.01
CA VAL A 428 2.16 5.36 53.96
C VAL A 428 2.44 5.92 52.57
N PHE A 429 2.37 7.25 52.41
CA PHE A 429 2.69 7.92 51.14
C PHE A 429 4.14 7.70 50.70
N ILE A 430 5.10 7.78 51.64
CA ILE A 430 6.52 7.51 51.35
C ILE A 430 6.71 6.05 50.93
N ILE A 431 6.14 5.10 51.68
CA ILE A 431 6.23 3.66 51.35
C ILE A 431 5.66 3.38 49.96
N ILE A 432 4.46 3.87 49.66
CA ILE A 432 3.82 3.69 48.35
C ILE A 432 4.65 4.32 47.23
N SER A 433 5.21 5.52 47.46
CA SER A 433 6.07 6.19 46.48
C SER A 433 7.33 5.37 46.20
N THR A 434 7.96 4.81 47.23
CA THR A 434 9.14 3.93 47.08
C THR A 434 8.80 2.66 46.32
N VAL A 435 7.67 2.02 46.62
CA VAL A 435 7.20 0.81 45.92
C VAL A 435 6.93 1.12 44.44
N LEU A 436 6.30 2.25 44.13
CA LEU A 436 6.01 2.64 42.75
C LEU A 436 7.28 2.95 41.95
N ILE A 437 8.28 3.59 42.56
CA ILE A 437 9.58 3.84 41.91
C ILE A 437 10.27 2.51 41.58
N LEU A 438 10.28 1.56 42.52
CA LEU A 438 10.85 0.22 42.29
C LEU A 438 10.08 -0.55 41.21
N GLN A 439 8.75 -0.40 41.16
CA GLN A 439 7.90 -1.01 40.14
C GLN A 439 8.16 -0.45 38.74
N VAL A 440 8.45 0.85 38.62
CA VAL A 440 8.83 1.48 37.33
C VAL A 440 10.23 1.04 36.89
N GLN A 441 11.19 0.93 37.81
CA GLN A 441 12.54 0.46 37.49
C GLN A 441 12.53 -1.00 37.00
N ASN A 442 11.80 -1.87 37.69
CA ASN A 442 11.69 -3.30 37.39
C ASN A 442 10.52 -3.64 36.46
N SER A 443 9.98 -2.66 35.72
CA SER A 443 8.80 -2.88 34.89
C SER A 443 9.11 -3.85 33.72
N PRO A 444 8.28 -4.88 33.46
CA PRO A 444 8.46 -5.74 32.30
C PRO A 444 8.17 -4.98 30.99
N ILE A 445 8.86 -5.39 29.92
CA ILE A 445 8.60 -4.94 28.55
C ILE A 445 7.49 -5.83 27.97
N ILE A 446 6.45 -5.20 27.43
CA ILE A 446 5.32 -5.84 26.77
C ILE A 446 5.30 -5.47 25.29
N TYR A 447 4.76 -6.36 24.46
CA TYR A 447 4.58 -6.13 23.03
C TYR A 447 3.13 -5.72 22.75
N GLN A 448 2.95 -4.59 22.08
CA GLN A 448 1.67 -4.17 21.54
C GLN A 448 1.66 -4.37 20.03
N THR A 449 0.69 -5.13 19.54
CA THR A 449 0.52 -5.39 18.11
C THR A 449 -0.39 -4.32 17.49
N HIS A 450 0.07 -3.67 16.43
CA HIS A 450 -0.72 -2.76 15.61
C HIS A 450 -0.76 -3.33 14.19
N ARG A 451 -1.95 -3.34 13.57
CA ARG A 451 -2.12 -3.78 12.18
C ARG A 451 -2.48 -2.57 11.35
N HIS A 452 -1.73 -2.35 10.27
CA HIS A 452 -2.03 -1.34 9.27
C HIS A 452 -2.50 -2.05 8.01
N GLU A 453 -3.75 -1.82 7.63
CA GLU A 453 -4.30 -2.33 6.37
C GLU A 453 -3.63 -1.62 5.19
N SER A 454 -3.12 -2.39 4.23
CA SER A 454 -2.60 -1.88 2.97
C SER A 454 -3.31 -2.57 1.80
N SER A 455 -3.62 -1.81 0.76
CA SER A 455 -4.19 -2.36 -0.49
C SER A 455 -3.14 -3.10 -1.33
N GLU A 456 -1.87 -2.75 -1.14
CA GLU A 456 -0.70 -3.24 -1.85
C GLU A 456 0.41 -3.63 -0.88
N MET A 457 1.15 -4.68 -1.21
CA MET A 457 2.25 -5.16 -0.41
C MET A 457 3.54 -5.10 -1.22
N MET A 458 4.60 -4.52 -0.65
CA MET A 458 5.94 -4.57 -1.24
C MET A 458 6.41 -6.04 -1.36
N THR A 459 7.44 -6.30 -2.15
CA THR A 459 7.97 -7.66 -2.34
C THR A 459 9.27 -7.87 -1.58
N PRO A 460 9.53 -9.09 -1.05
CA PRO A 460 10.78 -9.36 -0.35
C PRO A 460 11.94 -9.39 -1.35
N HIS A 461 13.15 -9.19 -0.85
CA HIS A 461 14.34 -9.53 -1.62
C HIS A 461 14.60 -11.02 -1.49
N ILE A 462 14.97 -11.66 -2.59
CA ILE A 462 15.10 -13.12 -2.63
C ILE A 462 16.43 -13.51 -3.26
N ARG A 463 17.26 -14.24 -2.52
CA ARG A 463 18.50 -14.81 -3.03
C ARG A 463 18.26 -16.24 -3.49
N PHE A 464 18.66 -16.53 -4.72
CA PHE A 464 18.65 -17.85 -5.32
C PHE A 464 20.08 -18.29 -5.56
N CYS A 465 20.49 -19.43 -5.03
CA CYS A 465 21.81 -20.00 -5.29
C CYS A 465 21.68 -21.44 -5.76
N PHE A 466 22.18 -21.70 -6.97
CA PHE A 466 22.15 -22.98 -7.66
C PHE A 466 23.46 -23.73 -7.40
N ASP A 467 23.38 -24.86 -6.69
CA ASP A 467 24.52 -25.72 -6.35
C ASP A 467 24.46 -27.06 -7.09
N GLY A 468 25.58 -27.49 -7.67
CA GLY A 468 25.70 -28.80 -8.33
C GLY A 468 25.15 -28.86 -9.75
N TRP A 469 25.08 -27.73 -10.47
CA TRP A 469 24.68 -27.69 -11.89
C TRP A 469 25.81 -28.04 -12.84
N LEU A 470 25.45 -28.47 -14.05
CA LEU A 470 26.40 -28.67 -15.15
C LEU A 470 26.76 -27.32 -15.78
N ASP A 471 28.03 -27.13 -16.16
CA ASP A 471 28.54 -25.86 -16.68
C ASP A 471 27.92 -25.43 -18.03
N GLN A 472 27.33 -26.36 -18.79
CA GLN A 472 26.70 -26.08 -20.09
C GLN A 472 25.42 -26.93 -20.27
N PRO A 473 24.21 -26.33 -20.23
CA PRO A 473 23.88 -24.93 -19.97
C PRO A 473 23.83 -24.61 -18.47
N SER A 474 24.45 -23.50 -18.09
CA SER A 474 24.38 -22.93 -16.73
C SER A 474 22.93 -22.64 -16.33
N PRO A 475 22.61 -22.66 -15.03
CA PRO A 475 21.27 -22.37 -14.54
C PRO A 475 20.85 -20.93 -14.84
N VAL A 476 19.61 -20.78 -15.29
CA VAL A 476 19.02 -19.46 -15.54
C VAL A 476 17.68 -19.30 -14.83
N LEU A 477 17.44 -18.10 -14.32
CA LEU A 477 16.27 -17.72 -13.57
C LEU A 477 15.45 -16.69 -14.37
N GLN A 478 14.16 -16.94 -14.50
CA GLN A 478 13.21 -15.99 -15.08
C GLN A 478 12.16 -15.61 -14.04
N CYS A 479 11.74 -14.35 -14.04
CA CYS A 479 10.74 -13.77 -13.15
C CYS A 479 9.58 -13.18 -13.96
N THR A 480 8.35 -13.58 -13.63
CA THR A 480 7.11 -12.99 -14.15
C THR A 480 6.06 -12.84 -13.06
N THR A 481 5.07 -11.96 -13.24
CA THR A 481 3.88 -11.91 -12.36
C THR A 481 2.73 -12.71 -12.96
N ASP A 482 1.72 -13.03 -12.17
CA ASP A 482 0.46 -13.64 -12.66
C ASP A 482 -0.33 -12.72 -13.61
N PHE A 483 -0.02 -11.43 -13.64
CA PHE A 483 -0.53 -10.52 -14.66
C PHE A 483 0.25 -10.56 -15.97
N GLY A 484 1.32 -11.35 -16.06
CA GLY A 484 2.14 -11.50 -17.26
C GLY A 484 3.22 -10.42 -17.42
N GLU A 485 3.45 -9.57 -16.42
CA GLU A 485 4.55 -8.61 -16.43
C GLU A 485 5.89 -9.31 -16.17
N SER A 486 6.93 -8.93 -16.90
CA SER A 486 8.28 -9.42 -16.64
C SER A 486 8.93 -8.64 -15.51
N CYS A 487 9.45 -9.36 -14.51
CA CYS A 487 10.25 -8.81 -13.41
C CYS A 487 11.74 -9.15 -13.53
N ASN A 488 12.19 -9.60 -14.71
CA ASN A 488 13.59 -9.93 -14.99
C ASN A 488 14.57 -8.77 -14.78
N GLN A 489 14.10 -7.51 -14.89
CA GLN A 489 14.93 -6.33 -14.66
C GLN A 489 15.39 -6.17 -13.20
N TYR A 490 14.69 -6.81 -12.26
CA TYR A 490 15.02 -6.80 -10.83
C TYR A 490 15.89 -8.00 -10.42
N LEU A 491 16.27 -8.87 -11.38
CA LEU A 491 17.20 -9.97 -11.15
C LEU A 491 18.63 -9.49 -11.36
N ILE A 492 19.44 -9.58 -10.31
CA ILE A 492 20.83 -9.18 -10.28
C ILE A 492 21.67 -10.45 -10.19
N ASN A 493 22.62 -10.62 -11.11
CA ASN A 493 23.60 -11.71 -11.01
C ASN A 493 24.69 -11.32 -10.01
N ILE A 494 24.79 -12.09 -8.91
CA ILE A 494 25.78 -11.88 -7.84
C ILE A 494 26.83 -13.01 -7.78
N THR A 495 26.83 -13.91 -8.78
CA THR A 495 27.67 -15.11 -8.82
C THR A 495 29.16 -14.83 -8.62
N GLN A 496 29.70 -13.77 -9.21
CA GLN A 496 31.13 -13.46 -9.10
C GLN A 496 31.50 -12.82 -7.76
N GLN A 497 30.53 -12.24 -7.05
CA GLN A 497 30.72 -11.51 -5.81
C GLN A 497 30.56 -12.40 -4.57
N VAL A 498 29.77 -13.49 -4.69
CA VAL A 498 29.59 -14.46 -3.62
C VAL A 498 30.88 -15.27 -3.43
N ASN A 499 31.72 -14.81 -2.50
CA ASN A 499 32.95 -15.50 -2.08
C ASN A 499 32.70 -16.30 -0.80
N SER A 500 31.79 -17.26 -0.85
CA SER A 500 31.59 -18.22 0.24
C SER A 500 32.64 -19.33 0.11
N HIS A 501 33.56 -19.42 1.06
CA HIS A 501 34.55 -20.52 1.15
C HIS A 501 33.93 -21.87 1.58
N LEU A 502 32.69 -22.13 1.18
CA LEU A 502 31.92 -23.32 1.54
C LEU A 502 32.14 -24.44 0.51
N ASP A 503 32.29 -25.68 0.99
CA ASP A 503 32.31 -26.89 0.16
C ASP A 503 30.88 -27.26 -0.24
N TYR A 504 30.42 -26.69 -1.35
CA TYR A 504 29.15 -27.04 -1.97
C TYR A 504 29.24 -28.36 -2.75
N HIS A 505 28.11 -28.94 -3.14
CA HIS A 505 28.07 -30.26 -3.77
C HIS A 505 28.65 -30.27 -5.21
N GLY A 506 28.85 -29.10 -5.83
CA GLY A 506 29.44 -28.91 -7.17
C GLY A 506 30.77 -28.13 -7.23
N THR A 507 31.21 -27.84 -8.45
CA THR A 507 32.45 -27.07 -8.76
C THR A 507 32.25 -25.55 -8.76
N LYS A 508 30.99 -25.08 -8.84
CA LYS A 508 30.60 -23.67 -8.95
C LYS A 508 29.22 -23.43 -8.35
N LEU A 509 29.03 -22.26 -7.73
CA LEU A 509 27.76 -21.78 -7.21
C LEU A 509 27.29 -20.59 -8.06
N ASP A 510 26.13 -20.69 -8.70
CA ASP A 510 25.55 -19.57 -9.47
C ASP A 510 24.45 -18.92 -8.63
N CYS A 511 24.60 -17.62 -8.32
CA CYS A 511 23.68 -16.90 -7.43
C CYS A 511 23.06 -15.68 -8.11
N TYR A 512 21.75 -15.52 -7.87
CA TYR A 512 20.93 -14.39 -8.32
C TYR A 512 20.22 -13.75 -7.14
N LEU A 513 20.14 -12.42 -7.11
CA LEU A 513 19.39 -11.65 -6.13
C LEU A 513 18.23 -10.96 -6.84
N PHE A 514 17.01 -11.25 -6.41
CA PHE A 514 15.82 -10.50 -6.78
C PHE A 514 15.64 -9.31 -5.83
N SER A 515 15.65 -8.10 -6.37
CA SER A 515 15.52 -6.83 -5.63
C SER A 515 14.29 -6.04 -6.10
N GLY A 516 13.09 -6.58 -5.84
CA GLY A 516 11.82 -5.95 -6.24
C GLY A 516 11.36 -4.80 -5.33
N GLY A 517 11.50 -4.96 -4.00
CA GLY A 517 11.21 -3.92 -3.01
C GLY A 517 9.87 -3.19 -3.22
N ASP A 518 9.92 -1.86 -3.25
CA ASP A 518 8.77 -0.97 -3.48
C ASP A 518 8.38 -0.85 -4.97
N ASP A 519 9.27 -1.25 -5.89
CA ASP A 519 9.04 -1.13 -7.34
C ASP A 519 8.11 -2.22 -7.87
N VAL A 520 8.10 -3.39 -7.21
CA VAL A 520 7.19 -4.50 -7.52
C VAL A 520 6.22 -4.66 -6.36
N LYS A 521 4.97 -4.25 -6.58
CA LYS A 521 3.90 -4.32 -5.57
C LYS A 521 2.92 -5.42 -5.90
N LEU A 522 2.59 -6.23 -4.89
CA LEU A 522 1.57 -7.26 -4.97
C LEU A 522 0.23 -6.74 -4.47
N GLY A 523 -0.81 -6.93 -5.27
CA GLY A 523 -2.15 -6.42 -5.00
C GLY A 523 -3.18 -7.02 -5.94
N GLN A 524 -4.43 -6.57 -5.79
CA GLN A 524 -5.54 -7.02 -6.65
C GLN A 524 -5.84 -6.04 -7.78
N ASN A 525 -5.38 -4.78 -7.66
CA ASN A 525 -5.70 -3.72 -8.61
C ASN A 525 -4.61 -3.60 -9.67
N ARG A 526 -4.95 -3.87 -10.93
CA ARG A 526 -3.99 -3.84 -12.05
C ARG A 526 -3.37 -2.48 -12.32
N LEU A 527 -4.01 -1.37 -11.93
CA LEU A 527 -3.44 -0.04 -12.15
C LEU A 527 -2.36 0.34 -11.14
N THR A 528 -2.36 -0.31 -9.97
CA THR A 528 -1.51 0.09 -8.85
C THR A 528 -0.60 -1.03 -8.36
N SER A 529 -0.82 -2.27 -8.81
CA SER A 529 -0.02 -3.45 -8.48
C SER A 529 0.41 -4.21 -9.73
N ASN A 530 1.59 -4.83 -9.67
CA ASN A 530 2.21 -5.57 -10.77
C ASN A 530 1.65 -7.00 -10.93
N GLY A 531 0.95 -7.51 -9.90
CA GLY A 531 0.45 -8.87 -9.83
C GLY A 531 -0.10 -9.19 -8.45
N ARG A 532 -0.69 -10.36 -8.27
CA ARG A 532 -1.06 -10.93 -6.97
C ARG A 532 0.07 -11.80 -6.42
N LEU A 533 0.87 -12.39 -7.30
CA LEU A 533 2.02 -13.22 -6.97
C LEU A 533 3.15 -13.03 -7.99
N ILE A 534 4.36 -13.42 -7.59
CA ILE A 534 5.53 -13.51 -8.46
C ILE A 534 5.84 -14.97 -8.71
N GLN A 535 6.14 -15.31 -9.96
CA GLN A 535 6.54 -16.64 -10.39
C GLN A 535 7.98 -16.60 -10.87
N PHE A 536 8.77 -17.49 -10.31
CA PHE A 536 10.15 -17.73 -10.72
C PHE A 536 10.23 -19.07 -11.44
N TYR A 537 10.79 -19.08 -12.65
CA TYR A 537 10.99 -20.28 -13.46
C TYR A 537 12.48 -20.60 -13.57
N TYR A 538 12.82 -21.87 -13.40
CA TYR A 538 14.19 -22.37 -13.42
C TYR A 538 14.50 -23.09 -14.73
N TYR A 539 15.66 -22.81 -15.30
CA TYR A 539 16.17 -23.42 -16.51
C TYR A 539 17.59 -23.95 -16.28
N GLY A 540 18.02 -24.92 -17.10
CA GLY A 540 19.35 -25.51 -17.05
C GLY A 540 19.31 -27.04 -16.89
N MET A 541 20.47 -27.68 -16.95
CA MET A 541 20.59 -29.13 -16.73
C MET A 541 21.10 -29.42 -15.32
N PRO A 542 20.25 -29.95 -14.40
CA PRO A 542 20.68 -30.34 -13.07
C PRO A 542 21.52 -31.64 -13.11
N SER A 543 22.40 -31.82 -12.14
CA SER A 543 23.02 -33.11 -11.82
C SER A 543 22.22 -33.88 -10.77
N ASN A 544 22.60 -35.13 -10.50
CA ASN A 544 22.00 -35.95 -9.44
C ASN A 544 22.19 -35.38 -8.02
N LYS A 545 23.00 -34.33 -7.86
CA LYS A 545 23.25 -33.65 -6.59
C LYS A 545 22.79 -32.18 -6.60
N SER A 546 22.00 -31.77 -7.60
CA SER A 546 21.56 -30.38 -7.72
C SER A 546 20.61 -29.96 -6.60
N VAL A 547 20.89 -28.82 -5.99
CA VAL A 547 20.10 -28.24 -4.90
C VAL A 547 19.91 -26.74 -5.12
N LEU A 548 18.67 -26.26 -4.99
CA LEU A 548 18.37 -24.83 -5.06
C LEU A 548 18.18 -24.25 -3.65
N TYR A 549 19.06 -23.32 -3.27
CA TYR A 549 18.92 -22.54 -2.04
C TYR A 549 18.14 -21.27 -2.33
N VAL A 550 17.07 -21.04 -1.56
CA VAL A 550 16.23 -19.84 -1.65
C VAL A 550 16.13 -19.17 -0.30
N GLU A 551 16.42 -17.88 -0.25
CA GLU A 551 16.47 -17.11 0.99
C GLU A 551 15.75 -15.79 0.86
N PHE A 552 15.00 -15.41 1.90
CA PHE A 552 14.16 -14.23 1.88
C PHE A 552 14.67 -13.17 2.85
N TYR A 553 14.78 -11.95 2.35
CA TYR A 553 15.22 -10.77 3.09
C TYR A 553 14.16 -9.67 3.03
N HIS A 554 14.11 -8.85 4.07
CA HIS A 554 13.25 -7.67 4.06
C HIS A 554 13.93 -6.59 3.19
N PRO A 555 13.21 -5.86 2.30
CA PRO A 555 13.83 -4.87 1.41
C PRO A 555 14.69 -3.82 2.11
N TRP A 556 14.20 -3.29 3.24
CA TRP A 556 14.95 -2.34 4.09
C TRP A 556 15.97 -2.98 5.05
N HIS A 557 16.17 -4.30 5.00
CA HIS A 557 17.14 -5.01 5.84
C HIS A 557 17.67 -6.24 5.08
N ASP A 558 18.46 -5.97 4.05
CA ASP A 558 19.08 -6.98 3.19
C ASP A 558 20.61 -6.81 3.18
N PRO A 559 21.37 -7.70 3.84
CA PRO A 559 22.83 -7.64 3.89
C PRO A 559 23.49 -8.00 2.55
N ASN A 560 22.78 -8.61 1.58
CA ASN A 560 23.37 -8.95 0.28
C ASN A 560 23.69 -7.70 -0.54
N ILE A 561 22.90 -6.63 -0.39
CA ILE A 561 23.10 -5.38 -1.12
C ILE A 561 24.46 -4.75 -0.79
N PRO A 562 24.77 -4.38 0.47
CA PRO A 562 26.05 -3.75 0.78
C PRO A 562 27.25 -4.70 0.65
N VAL A 563 27.05 -6.02 0.70
CA VAL A 563 28.14 -7.01 0.63
C VAL A 563 28.48 -7.41 -0.81
N TYR A 564 27.47 -7.64 -1.66
CA TYR A 564 27.65 -8.20 -2.99
C TYR A 564 27.25 -7.24 -4.12
N TYR A 565 26.51 -6.16 -3.84
CA TYR A 565 26.04 -5.21 -4.84
C TYR A 565 26.87 -3.92 -4.82
N ASN A 566 28.00 -3.92 -5.55
CA ASN A 566 28.99 -2.84 -5.60
C ASN A 566 28.54 -1.52 -6.26
N ASN A 567 27.28 -1.40 -6.71
CA ASN A 567 26.84 -0.28 -7.56
C ASN A 567 26.07 0.82 -6.83
N ILE A 568 25.94 0.72 -5.50
CA ILE A 568 25.36 1.77 -4.68
C ILE A 568 26.52 2.53 -4.04
N SER A 569 26.65 3.81 -4.40
CA SER A 569 27.52 4.73 -3.66
C SER A 569 27.13 4.64 -2.20
N SER A 570 28.12 4.48 -1.32
CA SER A 570 28.00 4.36 0.13
C SER A 570 27.39 5.61 0.78
N ASP A 571 26.16 5.95 0.42
CA ASP A 571 25.36 6.94 1.13
C ASP A 571 24.85 6.27 2.39
N GLU A 572 25.38 6.71 3.54
CA GLU A 572 24.93 6.31 4.89
C GLU A 572 23.41 6.45 5.07
N ALA A 573 22.75 7.26 4.24
CA ALA A 573 21.31 7.46 4.23
C ALA A 573 20.50 6.25 3.73
N TYR A 574 21.04 5.41 2.84
CA TYR A 574 20.31 4.27 2.27
C TYR A 574 20.11 3.12 3.27
N PHE A 575 21.07 2.95 4.19
CA PHE A 575 21.08 1.84 5.15
C PHE A 575 20.55 2.23 6.54
N ASP A 576 19.93 3.41 6.70
CA ASP A 576 19.28 3.89 7.94
C ASP A 576 20.04 3.54 9.25
N GLY A 577 21.38 3.55 9.20
CA GLY A 577 22.26 3.16 10.31
C GLY A 577 22.19 1.70 10.79
N TRP A 578 21.45 0.79 10.15
CA TRP A 578 21.37 -0.61 10.58
C TRP A 578 22.59 -1.44 10.16
N TYR A 579 23.26 -1.05 9.07
CA TYR A 579 24.41 -1.76 8.54
C TYR A 579 25.72 -1.17 9.08
N ASP A 580 26.41 -1.93 9.92
CA ASP A 580 27.72 -1.57 10.50
C ASP A 580 28.77 -2.67 10.27
N THR A 581 30.01 -2.45 10.73
CA THR A 581 31.09 -3.44 10.60
C THR A 581 30.78 -4.76 11.31
N ASN A 582 30.04 -4.71 12.43
CA ASN A 582 29.67 -5.89 13.20
C ASN A 582 28.62 -6.72 12.45
N GLU A 583 27.63 -6.08 11.83
CA GLU A 583 26.62 -6.74 11.01
C GLU A 583 27.23 -7.34 9.74
N HIS A 584 28.18 -6.65 9.11
CA HIS A 584 28.99 -7.20 8.03
C HIS A 584 29.71 -8.49 8.45
N GLU A 585 30.43 -8.47 9.57
CA GLU A 585 31.16 -9.62 10.09
C GLU A 585 30.23 -10.78 10.48
N LYS A 586 29.07 -10.48 11.09
CA LYS A 586 28.04 -11.50 11.39
C LYS A 586 27.50 -12.14 10.13
N PHE A 587 27.19 -11.36 9.11
CA PHE A 587 26.69 -11.89 7.85
C PHE A 587 27.74 -12.78 7.18
N VAL A 588 28.98 -12.29 7.00
CA VAL A 588 30.08 -13.05 6.38
C VAL A 588 30.43 -14.31 7.17
N SER A 589 30.37 -14.28 8.50
CA SER A 589 30.59 -15.47 9.32
C SER A 589 29.44 -16.47 9.24
N SER A 590 28.19 -16.00 9.16
CA SER A 590 27.02 -16.86 8.97
C SER A 590 27.04 -17.57 7.61
N GLU A 591 27.46 -16.87 6.56
CA GLU A 591 27.72 -17.43 5.23
C GLU A 591 28.78 -18.53 5.30
N LYS A 592 29.92 -18.31 5.97
CA LYS A 592 31.00 -19.30 6.06
C LYS A 592 30.61 -20.60 6.77
N ILE A 593 29.60 -20.57 7.64
CA ILE A 593 29.18 -21.72 8.45
C ILE A 593 27.91 -22.35 7.86
N ASN A 594 27.34 -21.80 6.79
CA ASN A 594 26.03 -22.18 6.24
C ASN A 594 24.98 -22.31 7.35
N LEU A 595 24.96 -21.33 8.27
CA LEU A 595 24.06 -21.36 9.42
C LEU A 595 22.63 -21.17 8.91
N LYS A 596 21.85 -22.26 8.92
CA LYS A 596 20.45 -22.25 8.52
C LYS A 596 19.64 -21.32 9.44
N THR A 597 19.34 -20.12 8.96
CA THR A 597 18.49 -19.15 9.63
C THR A 597 17.01 -19.43 9.33
N LYS A 598 16.12 -18.71 10.03
CA LYS A 598 14.68 -18.66 9.70
C LYS A 598 14.54 -18.01 8.31
N ASN A 599 13.66 -18.55 7.46
CA ASN A 599 13.39 -18.11 6.07
C ASN A 599 14.34 -18.60 4.96
N ILE A 600 15.22 -19.56 5.25
CA ILE A 600 16.03 -20.26 4.24
C ILE A 600 15.37 -21.58 3.87
N TYR A 601 15.23 -21.84 2.57
CA TYR A 601 14.65 -23.06 2.05
C TYR A 601 15.58 -23.74 1.07
N ILE A 602 15.62 -25.07 1.20
CA ILE A 602 16.21 -25.96 0.22
C ILE A 602 15.07 -26.49 -0.64
N LEU A 603 15.11 -26.17 -1.94
CA LEU A 603 14.11 -26.58 -2.93
C LEU A 603 14.71 -27.62 -3.88
N ASP A 604 13.85 -28.54 -4.31
CA ASP A 604 14.15 -29.43 -5.43
C ASP A 604 13.96 -28.63 -6.73
N PRO A 605 15.00 -28.49 -7.57
CA PRO A 605 14.91 -27.68 -8.78
C PRO A 605 13.96 -28.26 -9.84
N THR A 606 13.56 -29.52 -9.72
CA THR A 606 12.65 -30.21 -10.65
C THR A 606 11.17 -30.08 -10.29
N LYS A 607 10.86 -29.41 -9.18
CA LYS A 607 9.50 -29.31 -8.63
C LYS A 607 9.01 -27.88 -8.57
N SER A 608 7.69 -27.72 -8.60
CA SER A 608 7.04 -26.44 -8.33
C SER A 608 6.85 -26.27 -6.82
N SER A 609 7.20 -25.10 -6.27
CA SER A 609 7.05 -24.77 -4.86
C SER A 609 6.28 -23.48 -4.67
N GLN A 610 5.63 -23.29 -3.53
CA GLN A 610 4.97 -22.02 -3.20
C GLN A 610 5.40 -21.53 -1.82
N ILE A 611 5.74 -20.25 -1.70
CA ILE A 611 6.18 -19.64 -0.44
C ILE A 611 5.39 -18.35 -0.20
N GLY A 612 4.62 -18.36 0.88
CA GLY A 612 3.95 -17.17 1.40
C GLY A 612 4.92 -16.34 2.26
N TYR A 613 4.81 -15.02 2.21
CA TYR A 613 5.54 -14.12 3.11
C TYR A 613 4.62 -13.14 3.84
N LYS A 614 5.09 -12.62 4.98
CA LYS A 614 4.54 -11.45 5.67
C LYS A 614 5.67 -10.59 6.21
N PHE A 615 5.44 -9.28 6.30
CA PHE A 615 6.39 -8.36 6.91
C PHE A 615 5.99 -7.99 8.33
N GLU A 616 7.00 -7.95 9.19
CA GLU A 616 6.88 -7.53 10.57
C GLU A 616 7.84 -6.38 10.82
N ARG A 617 7.30 -5.30 11.38
CA ARG A 617 8.09 -4.15 11.84
C ARG A 617 8.14 -4.18 13.35
N ILE A 618 9.32 -4.34 13.93
CA ILE A 618 9.52 -4.36 15.37
C ILE A 618 10.08 -3.00 15.78
N GLU A 619 9.36 -2.26 16.60
CA GLU A 619 9.87 -1.03 17.22
C GLU A 619 10.38 -1.37 18.63
N ARG A 620 11.70 -1.49 18.77
CA ARG A 620 12.39 -1.79 20.03
C ARG A 620 12.56 -0.51 20.84
N MET A 621 12.44 -0.59 22.16
CA MET A 621 12.70 0.58 23.01
C MET A 621 14.20 0.76 23.27
N ASP A 622 14.69 1.97 23.02
CA ASP A 622 16.06 2.36 23.37
C ASP A 622 16.21 2.47 24.90
N PRO A 623 17.42 2.31 25.45
CA PRO A 623 17.66 2.44 26.89
C PRO A 623 17.62 3.91 27.41
N THR A 624 16.82 4.78 26.81
CA THR A 624 16.72 6.21 27.19
C THR A 624 15.80 6.44 28.39
N ILE A 625 16.07 7.50 29.16
CA ILE A 625 15.26 7.85 30.35
C ILE A 625 13.81 8.19 29.99
N TRP A 626 13.56 8.67 28.76
CA TRP A 626 12.24 9.01 28.25
C TRP A 626 11.30 7.81 28.22
N ASN A 627 11.83 6.61 27.93
CA ASN A 627 11.07 5.37 27.91
C ASN A 627 10.59 4.94 29.31
N TYR A 628 11.25 5.38 30.39
CA TYR A 628 10.77 5.19 31.77
C TYR A 628 9.70 6.21 32.16
N ILE A 629 9.81 7.44 31.67
CA ILE A 629 8.86 8.51 31.97
C ILE A 629 7.49 8.21 31.33
N GLY A 630 7.49 7.76 30.07
CA GLY A 630 6.29 7.42 29.30
C GLY A 630 5.81 8.51 28.33
N PHE A 631 6.61 9.57 28.11
CA PHE A 631 6.36 10.58 27.08
C PHE A 631 7.42 10.49 25.98
N LYS A 632 6.99 10.66 24.71
CA LYS A 632 7.86 10.74 23.53
C LYS A 632 8.90 9.59 23.50
N ALA A 633 8.42 8.36 23.58
CA ALA A 633 9.26 7.18 23.58
C ALA A 633 10.14 7.13 22.31
N GLN A 634 11.43 6.95 22.50
CA GLN A 634 12.40 6.79 21.42
C GLN A 634 12.59 5.30 21.15
N ARG A 635 12.55 4.92 19.86
CA ARG A 635 12.54 3.53 19.44
C ARG A 635 13.39 3.33 18.20
N ASP A 636 14.22 2.31 18.25
CA ASP A 636 14.86 1.72 17.07
C ASP A 636 13.86 0.85 16.30
N VAL A 637 13.90 0.96 14.98
CA VAL A 637 13.03 0.21 14.07
C VAL A 637 13.82 -0.94 13.48
N LEU A 638 13.27 -2.15 13.58
CA LEU A 638 13.85 -3.34 13.00
C LEU A 638 12.84 -4.01 12.07
N HIS A 639 13.29 -4.28 10.86
CA HIS A 639 12.48 -4.86 9.80
C HIS A 639 12.73 -6.36 9.69
N LYS A 640 11.67 -7.17 9.67
CA LYS A 640 11.75 -8.62 9.52
C LYS A 640 10.76 -9.13 8.49
N VAL A 641 11.15 -10.20 7.82
CA VAL A 641 10.27 -11.01 6.98
C VAL A 641 10.05 -12.35 7.67
N GLU A 642 8.83 -12.88 7.62
CA GLU A 642 8.54 -14.27 7.98
C GLU A 642 7.96 -14.97 6.77
N THR A 643 8.43 -16.18 6.49
CA THR A 643 7.99 -16.98 5.35
C THR A 643 7.40 -18.33 5.77
N ILE A 644 6.47 -18.82 4.94
CA ILE A 644 5.76 -20.08 5.13
C ILE A 644 5.81 -20.85 3.80
N LYS A 645 6.49 -22.00 3.79
CA LYS A 645 6.53 -22.88 2.63
C LYS A 645 5.28 -23.75 2.58
N HIS A 646 4.56 -23.69 1.46
CA HIS A 646 3.48 -24.60 1.12
C HIS A 646 4.03 -25.69 0.19
N GLN A 647 3.74 -26.95 0.49
CA GLN A 647 4.05 -28.06 -0.41
C GLN A 647 2.93 -28.18 -1.45
N VAL A 648 3.30 -28.21 -2.72
CA VAL A 648 2.40 -28.50 -3.84
C VAL A 648 2.89 -29.76 -4.55
N GLU A 649 1.95 -30.57 -5.04
CA GLU A 649 2.18 -31.86 -5.71
C GLU A 649 2.83 -31.72 -7.10
N ASP A 650 3.42 -32.84 -7.56
CA ASP A 650 4.16 -32.97 -8.81
C ASP A 650 3.25 -32.81 -10.03
N ILE A 651 3.28 -31.63 -10.67
CA ILE A 651 2.70 -31.42 -12.01
C ILE A 651 3.74 -31.92 -13.04
N PRO A 652 3.43 -32.92 -13.88
CA PRO A 652 4.37 -33.43 -14.88
C PRO A 652 4.65 -32.42 -15.99
N LEU A 653 5.89 -32.50 -16.50
CA LEU A 653 6.56 -31.63 -17.47
C LEU A 653 5.67 -30.97 -18.53
N GLN A 654 5.74 -29.65 -18.58
CA GLN A 654 5.70 -28.91 -19.84
C GLN A 654 7.15 -28.69 -20.26
N ASP A 655 7.53 -29.14 -21.46
CA ASP A 655 8.91 -29.31 -22.00
C ASP A 655 9.85 -28.07 -21.99
N THR A 656 9.52 -26.98 -21.28
CA THR A 656 10.22 -25.69 -21.39
C THR A 656 11.02 -25.31 -20.15
N PHE A 657 10.56 -25.59 -18.92
CA PHE A 657 11.25 -25.22 -17.67
C PHE A 657 11.41 -26.40 -16.71
N LEU A 658 12.44 -26.35 -15.86
CA LEU A 658 12.81 -27.44 -14.96
C LEU A 658 11.91 -27.50 -13.71
N GLY A 659 11.59 -26.35 -13.14
CA GLY A 659 10.75 -26.19 -11.96
C GLY A 659 10.38 -24.72 -11.76
N SER A 660 9.58 -24.43 -10.73
CA SER A 660 9.12 -23.07 -10.46
C SER A 660 8.94 -22.76 -8.97
N LEU A 661 8.90 -21.48 -8.63
CA LEU A 661 8.54 -20.98 -7.31
C LEU A 661 7.54 -19.83 -7.42
N ASP A 662 6.37 -20.01 -6.82
CA ASP A 662 5.42 -18.91 -6.64
C ASP A 662 5.62 -18.26 -5.27
N VAL A 663 5.70 -16.93 -5.26
CA VAL A 663 5.85 -16.11 -4.06
C VAL A 663 4.66 -15.16 -3.94
N PHE A 664 3.97 -15.18 -2.79
CA PHE A 664 2.77 -14.38 -2.57
C PHE A 664 2.70 -13.82 -1.15
N ALA A 665 2.01 -12.69 -0.98
CA ALA A 665 1.74 -12.12 0.33
C ALA A 665 0.65 -12.91 1.06
N THR A 666 0.94 -13.42 2.25
CA THR A 666 -0.01 -14.22 3.06
C THR A 666 -1.04 -13.32 3.73
N GLU A 667 -0.59 -12.19 4.26
CA GLU A 667 -1.42 -11.16 4.89
C GLU A 667 -1.13 -9.82 4.19
N LYS A 668 -2.16 -9.00 4.03
CA LYS A 668 -2.03 -7.66 3.44
C LYS A 668 -1.64 -6.59 4.46
N ASP A 669 -1.72 -6.94 5.74
CA ASP A 669 -1.48 -6.01 6.83
C ASP A 669 0.00 -6.00 7.18
N ILE A 670 0.55 -4.82 7.41
CA ILE A 670 1.87 -4.70 8.02
C ILE A 670 1.68 -4.80 9.53
N VAL A 671 2.23 -5.86 10.13
CA VAL A 671 2.18 -6.08 11.58
C VAL A 671 3.31 -5.29 12.23
N VAL A 672 2.94 -4.28 13.03
CA VAL A 672 3.88 -3.46 13.80
C VAL A 672 3.85 -3.91 15.25
N MET A 673 4.94 -4.53 15.70
CA MET A 673 5.17 -4.96 17.08
C MET A 673 5.90 -3.86 17.83
N ARG A 674 5.20 -3.16 18.70
CA ARG A 674 5.77 -2.05 19.48
C ARG A 674 6.08 -2.48 20.90
N GLU A 675 7.33 -2.35 21.31
CA GLU A 675 7.73 -2.53 22.71
C GLU A 675 7.25 -1.35 23.55
N GLN A 676 6.66 -1.66 24.71
CA GLN A 676 6.23 -0.69 25.71
C GLN A 676 6.51 -1.21 27.12
N ARG A 677 6.71 -0.30 28.09
CA ARG A 677 6.79 -0.68 29.50
C ARG A 677 5.38 -0.79 30.09
N ALA A 678 5.13 -1.86 30.82
CA ALA A 678 3.86 -2.04 31.51
C ALA A 678 3.58 -0.93 32.55
N PHE A 679 4.63 -0.41 33.19
CA PHE A 679 4.55 0.66 34.19
C PHE A 679 5.52 1.79 33.86
N THR A 680 5.04 3.04 33.94
CA THR A 680 5.82 4.26 33.65
C THR A 680 5.69 5.24 34.82
N VAL A 681 6.55 6.25 34.85
CA VAL A 681 6.48 7.31 35.88
C VAL A 681 5.14 8.03 35.83
N ILE A 682 4.55 8.27 34.66
CA ILE A 682 3.22 8.91 34.53
C ILE A 682 2.14 8.06 35.20
N HIS A 683 2.14 6.73 34.97
CA HIS A 683 1.23 5.82 35.67
C HIS A 683 1.43 5.92 37.18
N GLY A 684 2.68 5.95 37.64
CA GLY A 684 3.02 6.16 39.05
C GLY A 684 2.48 7.47 39.62
N ILE A 685 2.67 8.59 38.93
CA ILE A 685 2.17 9.92 39.35
C ILE A 685 0.64 9.93 39.43
N GLY A 686 -0.05 9.31 38.47
CA GLY A 686 -1.52 9.19 38.48
C GLY A 686 -2.02 8.41 39.70
N ILE A 687 -1.39 7.27 40.02
CA ILE A 687 -1.72 6.46 41.19
C ILE A 687 -1.44 7.22 42.48
N ILE A 688 -0.27 7.86 42.59
CA ILE A 688 0.11 8.70 43.74
C ILE A 688 -0.90 9.83 43.94
N GLY A 689 -1.28 10.52 42.86
CA GLY A 689 -2.27 11.60 42.89
C GLY A 689 -3.65 11.11 43.34
N GLY A 690 -4.10 9.95 42.85
CA GLY A 690 -5.37 9.34 43.24
C GLY A 690 -5.41 8.94 44.72
N ILE A 691 -4.36 8.25 45.20
CA ILE A 691 -4.23 7.84 46.60
C ILE A 691 -4.15 9.07 47.51
N PHE A 692 -3.31 10.04 47.16
CA PHE A 692 -3.17 11.28 47.92
C PHE A 692 -4.50 12.06 47.99
N GLY A 693 -5.23 12.14 46.89
CA GLY A 693 -6.57 12.74 46.83
C GLY A 693 -7.57 12.03 47.75
N LEU A 694 -7.58 10.70 47.75
CA LEU A 694 -8.43 9.89 48.65
C LEU A 694 -8.05 10.12 50.12
N MET A 695 -6.75 10.11 50.44
CA MET A 695 -6.26 10.34 51.81
C MET A 695 -6.64 11.73 52.32
N ILE A 696 -6.51 12.78 51.49
CA ILE A 696 -6.98 14.12 51.83
C ILE A 696 -8.50 14.12 52.01
N GLY A 697 -9.24 13.49 51.10
CA GLY A 697 -10.70 13.34 51.17
C GLY A 697 -11.15 12.68 52.48
N PHE A 698 -10.50 11.60 52.87
CA PHE A 698 -10.77 10.90 54.12
C PHE A 698 -10.42 11.77 55.35
N GLN A 699 -9.25 12.43 55.34
CA GLN A 699 -8.86 13.32 56.43
C GLN A 699 -9.82 14.51 56.57
N THR A 700 -10.30 15.06 55.45
CA THR A 700 -11.27 16.16 55.44
C THR A 700 -12.67 15.71 55.85
N ASN A 701 -13.08 14.48 55.53
CA ASN A 701 -14.32 13.90 56.02
C ASN A 701 -14.30 13.62 57.54
N LEU A 702 -13.16 13.16 58.07
CA LEU A 702 -13.02 12.93 59.51
C LEU A 702 -12.92 14.23 60.33
N PHE A 703 -12.11 15.20 59.88
CA PHE A 703 -11.70 16.36 60.69
C PHE A 703 -12.17 17.73 60.16
N GLY A 704 -12.79 17.80 58.97
CA GLY A 704 -13.28 19.04 58.35
C GLY A 704 -12.20 19.97 57.77
N TYR A 705 -12.61 20.82 56.82
CA TYR A 705 -11.78 21.89 56.22
C TYR A 705 -12.23 23.27 56.72
N ARG A 706 -11.29 24.14 57.13
CA ARG A 706 -11.53 25.46 57.75
C ARG A 706 -12.03 26.52 56.72
N PRO A 707 -12.77 27.59 57.12
CA PRO A 707 -13.54 27.81 58.34
C PRO A 707 -14.99 28.18 58.00
N ARG A 708 -15.92 27.22 57.99
CA ARG A 708 -17.40 27.39 58.16
C ARG A 708 -18.18 26.12 57.78
N SER A 709 -17.69 24.94 58.15
CA SER A 709 -18.50 23.74 57.97
C SER A 709 -18.11 22.68 59.02
N PRO A 710 -19.00 22.35 59.98
CA PRO A 710 -18.76 21.33 61.01
C PRO A 710 -19.08 19.93 60.46
N TRP A 711 -18.55 19.59 59.29
CA TRP A 711 -18.89 18.36 58.57
C TRP A 711 -17.96 17.19 58.91
N GLY A 712 -16.92 17.42 59.71
CA GLY A 712 -16.02 16.36 60.18
C GLY A 712 -16.68 15.43 61.19
N ILE A 713 -16.70 14.12 60.95
CA ILE A 713 -17.32 13.12 61.86
C ILE A 713 -16.75 13.22 63.28
N VAL A 714 -15.43 13.34 63.42
CA VAL A 714 -14.74 13.41 64.72
C VAL A 714 -15.08 14.72 65.44
N HIS A 715 -15.15 15.83 64.71
CA HIS A 715 -15.53 17.13 65.25
C HIS A 715 -16.99 17.15 65.74
N ARG A 716 -17.89 16.44 65.05
CA ARG A 716 -19.30 16.29 65.43
C ARG A 716 -19.49 15.46 66.70
N TRP A 717 -18.69 14.41 66.88
CA TRP A 717 -18.70 13.59 68.10
C TRP A 717 -18.08 14.32 69.29
N SER A 718 -17.05 15.12 69.07
CA SER A 718 -16.27 15.73 70.14
C SER A 718 -16.90 16.97 70.78
N ILE A 719 -17.79 17.70 70.09
CA ILE A 719 -18.32 19.00 70.56
C ILE A 719 -19.83 18.94 70.88
N GLY A 720 -20.47 17.77 70.69
CA GLY A 720 -21.91 17.62 70.93
C GLY A 720 -22.77 18.40 69.92
N LEU A 721 -24.09 18.28 70.02
CA LEU A 721 -25.02 18.98 69.13
C LEU A 721 -24.79 20.50 69.23
N THR A 722 -24.59 21.14 68.08
CA THR A 722 -24.45 22.60 67.97
C THR A 722 -25.59 23.30 68.72
N ARG A 723 -25.27 24.08 69.76
CA ARG A 723 -26.25 24.92 70.44
C ARG A 723 -26.90 25.83 69.40
N LYS A 724 -28.18 25.58 69.11
CA LYS A 724 -28.97 26.28 68.11
C LYS A 724 -28.95 27.79 68.40
N SER A 725 -28.59 28.56 67.37
CA SER A 725 -28.82 30.00 67.15
C SER A 725 -29.08 30.85 68.40
N LEU A 726 -28.13 31.74 68.71
CA LEU A 726 -28.24 32.83 69.69
C LEU A 726 -29.60 33.58 69.61
N LEU A 727 -30.16 33.68 68.40
CA LEU A 727 -31.44 34.32 68.08
C LEU A 727 -32.63 33.62 68.77
N ASN A 728 -32.61 32.30 68.91
CA ASN A 728 -33.68 31.56 69.58
C ASN A 728 -33.59 31.71 71.11
N GLY A 729 -32.37 31.77 71.66
CA GLY A 729 -32.15 32.01 73.09
C GLY A 729 -32.57 33.43 73.52
N LEU A 730 -32.33 34.42 72.66
CA LEU A 730 -32.83 35.80 72.82
C LEU A 730 -34.36 35.84 72.73
N ARG A 731 -34.96 35.19 71.73
CA ARG A 731 -36.42 35.21 71.53
C ARG A 731 -37.20 34.53 72.67
N THR A 732 -36.62 33.52 73.32
CA THR A 732 -37.23 32.85 74.49
C THR A 732 -37.07 33.64 75.79
N ARG A 733 -36.05 34.51 75.92
CA ARG A 733 -35.84 35.32 77.14
C ARG A 733 -36.55 36.68 77.10
N PHE A 734 -36.88 37.18 75.91
CA PHE A 734 -37.54 38.48 75.72
C PHE A 734 -39.05 38.38 75.39
N SER A 735 -39.67 37.19 75.44
CA SER A 735 -41.04 37.01 74.95
C SER A 735 -42.16 37.40 75.92
N ASN A 736 -41.87 37.74 77.17
CA ASN A 736 -42.89 38.21 78.10
C ASN A 736 -42.23 39.23 79.02
N HIS A 737 -42.30 40.50 78.65
CA HIS A 737 -42.73 41.63 79.49
C HIS A 737 -42.63 42.89 78.62
N GLN A 738 -43.74 43.60 78.50
CA GLN A 738 -43.90 44.84 77.75
C GLN A 738 -42.98 45.92 78.32
N VAL A 739 -41.80 46.09 77.73
CA VAL A 739 -40.98 47.27 77.96
C VAL A 739 -40.74 47.93 76.61
N HIS A 740 -41.52 48.98 76.35
CA HIS A 740 -41.22 49.95 75.30
C HIS A 740 -39.86 50.56 75.62
N ILE A 741 -38.84 50.15 74.88
CA ILE A 741 -37.51 50.76 74.90
C ILE A 741 -37.66 52.14 74.24
N PRO A 742 -37.54 53.27 74.97
CA PRO A 742 -37.43 54.55 74.32
C PRO A 742 -36.00 54.68 73.81
N MET A 743 -35.83 54.65 72.50
CA MET A 743 -34.60 55.09 71.84
C MET A 743 -34.40 56.57 72.14
N VAL A 744 -33.36 56.94 72.89
CA VAL A 744 -32.82 58.32 72.83
C VAL A 744 -31.29 58.29 72.88
N GLN A 745 -30.71 58.60 71.73
CA GLN A 745 -29.39 59.24 71.58
C GLN A 745 -29.63 60.78 71.53
N PRO A 746 -28.63 61.66 71.70
CA PRO A 746 -27.96 61.95 72.96
C PRO A 746 -27.94 63.47 73.29
N VAL A 747 -27.43 63.79 74.49
CA VAL A 747 -26.82 65.09 74.89
C VAL A 747 -27.77 66.26 75.20
N HIS A 748 -27.68 66.82 76.42
CA HIS A 748 -27.14 68.18 76.53
C HIS A 748 -26.68 68.53 77.95
N ARG A 749 -25.53 69.20 78.01
CA ARG A 749 -24.83 69.75 79.20
C ARG A 749 -25.62 70.85 79.93
N ARG A 750 -26.93 71.00 79.68
CA ARG A 750 -27.86 72.01 80.20
C ARG A 750 -28.66 71.51 81.42
N PHE A 751 -28.39 70.31 81.91
CA PHE A 751 -28.92 69.83 83.19
C PHE A 751 -27.81 69.79 84.27
N LEU A 752 -26.75 70.60 84.12
CA LEU A 752 -26.59 71.88 84.86
C LEU A 752 -26.85 71.70 86.35
N GLU A 753 -25.75 71.58 87.08
CA GLU A 753 -25.41 72.48 88.19
C GLU A 753 -26.54 72.90 89.15
N LYS A 754 -26.40 72.40 90.37
CA LYS A 754 -26.53 73.12 91.64
C LYS A 754 -26.70 74.65 91.49
N ASP A 755 -27.81 75.19 91.99
CA ASP A 755 -27.82 75.89 93.27
C ASP A 755 -29.26 76.14 93.79
N ILE A 756 -29.54 75.50 94.93
CA ILE A 756 -30.33 75.89 96.11
C ILE A 756 -31.57 76.78 95.89
N THR A 757 -32.75 76.26 96.29
CA THR A 757 -33.64 76.92 97.28
C THR A 757 -34.74 75.95 97.75
N ASP A 758 -34.65 75.62 99.04
CA ASP A 758 -35.68 75.34 100.06
C ASP A 758 -36.96 74.50 99.79
N GLU A 759 -37.27 73.70 100.83
CA GLU A 759 -38.56 73.07 101.20
C GLU A 759 -38.87 71.61 100.79
N ILE A 760 -38.18 70.69 101.49
CA ILE A 760 -38.69 69.61 102.37
C ILE A 760 -40.15 69.10 102.15
N VAL A 761 -40.30 67.87 101.62
CA VAL A 761 -41.48 66.97 101.80
C VAL A 761 -41.02 65.50 101.73
N THR A 762 -40.57 64.92 102.87
CA THR A 762 -41.17 63.83 103.69
C THR A 762 -41.19 62.39 103.12
N ASP A 763 -40.24 61.59 103.64
CA ASP A 763 -40.19 60.12 103.86
C ASP A 763 -40.71 59.16 102.78
N GLU A 764 -39.84 58.84 101.81
CA GLU A 764 -39.82 57.51 101.16
C GLU A 764 -39.19 56.49 102.14
N SER A 765 -39.85 55.35 102.34
CA SER A 765 -39.36 54.23 103.16
C SER A 765 -38.00 53.70 102.66
N GLU A 766 -37.06 53.47 103.57
CA GLU A 766 -35.72 52.93 103.25
C GLU A 766 -35.76 51.59 102.47
N GLU A 767 -36.85 50.83 102.59
CA GLU A 767 -37.05 49.54 101.91
C GLU A 767 -37.24 49.72 100.39
N GLU A 768 -38.00 50.73 99.96
CA GLU A 768 -38.22 51.00 98.53
C GLU A 768 -36.97 51.58 97.86
N ARG A 769 -36.14 52.28 98.63
CA ARG A 769 -34.86 52.83 98.16
C ARG A 769 -33.80 51.76 97.99
N MET A 770 -33.79 50.73 98.85
CA MET A 770 -32.89 49.58 98.75
C MET A 770 -33.20 48.70 97.53
N ILE A 771 -34.48 48.41 97.28
CA ILE A 771 -34.91 47.61 96.11
C ILE A 771 -34.53 48.30 94.79
N ARG A 772 -34.71 49.64 94.71
CA ARG A 772 -34.34 50.43 93.51
C ARG A 772 -32.82 50.49 93.28
N LEU A 773 -32.02 50.34 94.35
CA LEU A 773 -30.55 50.29 94.29
C LEU A 773 -30.07 48.91 93.84
N GLU A 774 -30.72 47.84 94.30
CA GLU A 774 -30.41 46.45 93.94
C GLU A 774 -30.74 46.17 92.46
N GLU A 775 -31.86 46.67 91.95
CA GLU A 775 -32.20 46.57 90.52
C GLU A 775 -31.18 47.30 89.62
N ARG A 776 -30.69 48.47 90.04
CA ARG A 776 -29.66 49.22 89.31
C ARG A 776 -28.30 48.51 89.33
N LEU A 777 -27.94 47.85 90.43
CA LEU A 777 -26.72 47.06 90.55
C LEU A 777 -26.74 45.82 89.65
N HIS A 778 -27.87 45.12 89.57
CA HIS A 778 -28.02 43.96 88.68
C HIS A 778 -27.93 44.33 87.19
N VAL A 779 -28.53 45.46 86.78
CA VAL A 779 -28.41 45.94 85.40
C VAL A 779 -26.96 46.32 85.08
N PHE A 780 -26.24 46.92 86.04
CA PHE A 780 -24.84 47.29 85.87
C PHE A 780 -23.91 46.07 85.78
N GLU A 781 -24.20 45.00 86.54
CA GLU A 781 -23.49 43.72 86.47
C GLU A 781 -23.68 43.03 85.11
N PHE A 782 -24.91 43.00 84.58
CA PHE A 782 -25.17 42.47 83.24
C PHE A 782 -24.51 43.30 82.13
N LEU A 783 -24.43 44.62 82.30
CA LEU A 783 -23.74 45.50 81.37
C LEU A 783 -22.22 45.28 81.42
N PHE A 784 -21.65 45.03 82.60
CA PHE A 784 -20.24 44.67 82.75
C PHE A 784 -19.91 43.28 82.18
N GLN A 785 -20.79 42.29 82.33
CA GLN A 785 -20.61 40.96 81.74
C GLN A 785 -20.73 40.99 80.20
N ALA A 786 -21.57 41.86 79.64
CA ALA A 786 -21.63 42.09 78.20
C ALA A 786 -20.39 42.84 77.67
N TYR A 787 -19.82 43.75 78.46
CA TYR A 787 -18.63 44.53 78.09
C TYR A 787 -17.33 43.73 78.17
N TYR A 788 -17.25 42.67 79.00
CA TYR A 788 -16.06 41.81 79.14
C TYR A 788 -15.99 40.65 78.12
N ILE A 789 -17.09 40.29 77.47
CA ILE A 789 -17.12 39.25 76.41
C ILE A 789 -16.97 39.96 75.05
N ASP A 790 -15.85 40.66 74.82
CA ASP A 790 -15.55 41.21 73.48
C ASP A 790 -14.06 41.41 73.16
N ASP A 791 -13.16 40.69 73.84
CA ASP A 791 -11.70 40.74 73.56
C ASP A 791 -11.34 40.09 72.19
N GLU A 792 -12.20 39.23 71.65
CA GLU A 792 -11.97 38.53 70.37
C GLU A 792 -12.31 39.39 69.14
N ILE A 793 -13.32 40.28 69.24
CA ILE A 793 -13.71 41.19 68.17
C ILE A 793 -12.68 42.33 68.02
N PHE A 794 -12.14 42.86 69.12
CA PHE A 794 -11.09 43.88 69.04
C PHE A 794 -9.73 43.33 68.59
N ARG A 795 -9.42 42.04 68.80
CA ARG A 795 -8.24 41.39 68.22
C ARG A 795 -8.29 41.27 66.69
N THR A 796 -9.48 41.08 66.13
CA THR A 796 -9.67 41.05 64.67
C THR A 796 -9.67 42.46 64.06
N LEU A 797 -10.11 43.47 64.79
CA LEU A 797 -10.01 44.88 64.38
C LEU A 797 -8.58 45.45 64.51
N ASN A 798 -7.81 45.10 65.53
CA ASN A 798 -6.38 45.48 65.66
C ASN A 798 -5.48 44.83 64.60
N GLY A 799 -5.87 43.68 64.03
CA GLY A 799 -5.22 43.11 62.85
C GLY A 799 -5.56 43.81 61.53
N GLY A 800 -6.65 44.60 61.50
CA GLY A 800 -7.18 45.28 60.32
C GLY A 800 -6.80 46.76 60.19
N THR A 801 -6.33 47.42 61.27
CA THR A 801 -6.08 48.88 61.30
C THR A 801 -4.60 49.28 61.37
N PHE A 802 -3.65 48.37 61.11
CA PHE A 802 -2.21 48.70 61.01
C PHE A 802 -1.66 48.74 59.57
N ASN A 803 -2.50 48.97 58.55
CA ASN A 803 -2.04 49.05 57.15
C ASN A 803 -2.57 50.23 56.32
N ARG A 804 -3.07 51.29 56.96
CA ARG A 804 -3.36 52.57 56.30
C ARG A 804 -2.99 53.72 57.23
N HIS A 805 -1.69 54.02 57.31
CA HIS A 805 -1.11 55.37 57.43
C HIS A 805 0.39 55.24 57.73
N LYS A 806 1.18 55.04 56.68
CA LYS A 806 2.60 55.47 56.56
C LYS A 806 3.11 55.14 55.14
N LYS A 807 2.56 55.86 54.16
CA LYS A 807 3.39 56.39 53.08
C LYS A 807 3.61 57.85 53.45
N ASP A 808 4.87 58.16 53.77
CA ASP A 808 5.59 59.38 53.38
C ASP A 808 6.71 59.68 54.38
N ALA A 809 7.88 60.00 53.81
CA ALA A 809 9.10 60.56 54.38
C ALA A 809 9.98 59.64 55.26
N VAL A 810 11.32 59.61 55.17
CA VAL A 810 12.40 60.11 54.28
C VAL A 810 13.71 59.62 54.95
N THR A 811 14.73 59.22 54.16
CA THR A 811 16.21 59.11 54.43
C THR A 811 16.71 58.82 55.87
N TYR A 812 17.61 57.88 56.11
CA TYR A 812 18.96 57.68 55.54
C TYR A 812 19.36 56.20 55.61
#